data_AF-A0A971WBE5-F1
#
_entry.id   AF-A0A971WBE5-F1
#
_cell.length_a   1.000
_cell.length_b   1.000
_cell.length_c   1.000
_cell.angle_alpha   90.00
_cell.angle_beta   90.00
_cell.angle_gamma   90.00
#
_symmetry.space_group_name_H-M   'P 1'
#
loop_
_entity.id
_entity.type
_entity.pdbx_description
1 polymer ?
#
loop_
_entity_poly.entity_id
_entity_poly.type
_entity_poly.pdbx_seq_one_letter_code
_entity_poly.pdbx_strand_id
1 'polypeptide(L)'
;MSTKHKHEILTGAFLWLLVLLAVASAAWAGFRFHADIPAQEENVEFTVRYSDVEIFAARAGMTVEETLAFLKEQGVSSVGVFEYTLWNLRRESGCYVLSNLELAGEMAFNTELARYRDFILDSAEGLQLGDYIVLMPEGAWAEQVWEHLEQLKEVEDSVRFRLKRASCEGMELFVIQGAVYDNLPYLALGANPAQLKNVSHAGLLVNPYLSARRIETPASAEQALATYDRASLSAVVFEGGRVPGFPRYTAETAQAVKKRGLPVTVFEYHQYPQGMKELALMLDYNLAVMIPGKTGLQEAMEVWNGVRERKVRLIELRLRDFAPQFRGEELKERFAGRMSSIVGLLQEKGYKSGKLQALSVRPLPPGVYLLMGAGLLAFTLLFLRTIIPVRPLVLILLLVPGTAFVFLLFLWNRILTGQVLSLWTALLFPLYAVLTLYFSPPLREKEERGCERGPGRGARAPVLQLFTLRPGFFVRTGLMLCGTFLFSLAGGLLLHGFLTMPPFYSGLEFFRGVKIMYAAPLCLAGLAALAYWSAGEVETCRSGFRLLPAGELGKTCLAFIRRILRRPLVLGDLIFLGILLLVAYFYLTRTGHVTEITAAESQARGFLETALGVRPRFKEFLIGYPLAFLGFYLLEKPGKNIRLLACLLLAAGILAPVSVLNTFAHIQAPIVLSLWRSLHGFWLGGLCGLLLLFVWTFGGLFAAAVRSEKAPKKWNKEEKGRG
;
A
#
# COMPACT_ATOMS: atom_id res chain seq x y z
N MET A 1 -15.46 27.17 43.66
CA MET A 1 -15.86 26.60 42.35
C MET A 1 -17.27 26.03 42.45
N SER A 2 -18.21 26.51 41.62
CA SER A 2 -19.58 25.99 41.54
C SER A 2 -19.61 24.50 41.18
N THR A 3 -20.58 23.74 41.69
CA THR A 3 -20.80 22.30 41.38
C THR A 3 -20.85 22.04 39.88
N LYS A 4 -21.44 22.94 39.09
CA LYS A 4 -21.46 22.87 37.61
C LYS A 4 -20.06 22.87 36.98
N HIS A 5 -19.17 23.71 37.49
CA HIS A 5 -17.82 23.83 36.97
C HIS A 5 -16.96 22.60 37.28
N LYS A 6 -17.19 21.95 38.43
CA LYS A 6 -16.55 20.66 38.77
C LYS A 6 -17.00 19.54 37.82
N HIS A 7 -18.30 19.44 37.52
CA HIS A 7 -18.82 18.45 36.56
C HIS A 7 -18.28 18.65 35.13
N GLU A 8 -18.12 19.90 34.69
CA GLU A 8 -17.54 20.23 33.38
C GLU A 8 -16.09 19.78 33.23
N ILE A 9 -15.27 20.01 34.26
CA ILE A 9 -13.86 19.60 34.29
C ILE A 9 -13.76 18.08 34.35
N LEU A 10 -14.54 17.44 35.23
CA LEU A 10 -14.54 15.99 35.39
C LEU A 10 -14.95 15.27 34.09
N THR A 11 -15.99 15.76 33.41
CA THR A 11 -16.44 15.17 32.14
C THR A 11 -15.40 15.35 31.04
N GLY A 12 -14.78 16.52 30.96
CA GLY A 12 -13.70 16.77 30.01
C GLY A 12 -12.48 15.87 30.25
N ALA A 13 -12.07 15.73 31.52
CA ALA A 13 -10.97 14.85 31.91
C ALA A 13 -11.27 13.39 31.60
N PHE A 14 -12.50 12.93 31.86
CA PHE A 14 -12.94 11.57 31.52
C PHE A 14 -12.87 11.29 30.01
N LEU A 15 -13.37 12.21 29.17
CA LEU A 15 -13.32 12.05 27.72
C LEU A 15 -11.86 12.03 27.21
N TRP A 16 -11.00 12.91 27.72
CA TRP A 16 -9.57 12.89 27.37
C TRP A 16 -8.87 11.62 27.83
N LEU A 17 -9.22 11.09 29.01
CA LEU A 17 -8.71 9.80 29.48
C LEU A 17 -9.11 8.66 28.52
N LEU A 18 -10.35 8.65 28.02
CA LEU A 18 -10.78 7.68 27.01
C LEU A 18 -9.99 7.82 25.71
N VAL A 19 -9.69 9.05 25.26
CA VAL A 19 -8.83 9.27 24.08
C VAL A 19 -7.43 8.69 24.32
N LEU A 20 -6.83 8.95 25.47
CA LEU A 20 -5.50 8.44 25.82
C LEU A 20 -5.48 6.91 25.90
N LEU A 21 -6.50 6.31 26.54
CA LEU A 21 -6.64 4.85 26.59
C LEU A 21 -6.82 4.25 25.20
N ALA A 22 -7.59 4.89 24.31
CA ALA A 22 -7.74 4.44 22.94
C ALA A 22 -6.44 4.49 22.15
N VAL A 23 -5.66 5.58 22.26
CA VAL A 23 -4.35 5.70 21.61
C VAL A 23 -3.36 4.68 22.17
N ALA A 24 -3.32 4.49 23.49
CA ALA A 24 -2.48 3.49 24.14
C ALA A 24 -2.87 2.06 23.71
N SER A 25 -4.17 1.77 23.62
CA SER A 25 -4.69 0.49 23.13
C SER A 25 -4.32 0.24 21.68
N ALA A 26 -4.40 1.28 20.84
CA ALA A 26 -4.02 1.20 19.43
C ALA A 26 -2.51 1.03 19.24
N ALA A 27 -1.70 1.71 20.06
CA ALA A 27 -0.26 1.52 20.09
C ALA A 27 0.09 0.08 20.51
N TRP A 28 -0.47 -0.38 21.63
CA TRP A 28 -0.29 -1.76 22.10
C TRP A 28 -0.71 -2.77 21.03
N ALA A 29 -1.90 -2.61 20.43
CA ALA A 29 -2.41 -3.43 19.36
C ALA A 29 -1.41 -3.49 18.20
N GLY A 30 -0.95 -2.34 17.73
CA GLY A 30 -0.01 -2.24 16.64
C GLY A 30 1.36 -2.87 16.93
N PHE A 31 1.93 -2.60 18.11
CA PHE A 31 3.24 -3.15 18.51
C PHE A 31 3.16 -4.66 18.72
N ARG A 32 2.14 -5.13 19.46
CA ARG A 32 1.89 -6.55 19.66
C ARG A 32 1.76 -7.28 18.32
N PHE A 33 0.97 -6.72 17.42
CA PHE A 33 0.72 -7.31 16.11
C PHE A 33 1.97 -7.44 15.23
N HIS A 34 3.00 -6.62 15.48
CA HIS A 34 4.30 -6.72 14.81
C HIS A 34 5.36 -7.51 15.62
N ALA A 35 5.18 -7.64 16.94
CA ALA A 35 6.09 -8.32 17.86
C ALA A 35 5.76 -9.80 18.05
N ASP A 36 4.50 -10.21 17.86
CA ASP A 36 4.05 -11.61 17.96
C ASP A 36 4.52 -12.48 16.78
N ILE A 37 5.37 -11.96 15.87
CA ILE A 37 6.03 -12.71 14.78
C ILE A 37 7.21 -13.49 15.40
N PRO A 38 7.12 -14.81 15.57
CA PRO A 38 8.18 -15.61 16.20
C PRO A 38 9.44 -15.62 15.35
N ALA A 39 10.61 -15.81 15.97
CA ALA A 39 11.91 -15.96 15.30
C ALA A 39 11.98 -17.12 14.26
N GLN A 40 10.97 -17.99 14.21
CA GLN A 40 10.84 -19.07 13.21
C GLN A 40 10.13 -18.61 11.91
N GLU A 41 9.50 -17.43 11.87
CA GLU A 41 8.87 -16.80 10.70
C GLU A 41 9.86 -15.92 9.88
N GLU A 42 11.16 -16.10 10.09
CA GLU A 42 12.27 -15.40 9.42
C GLU A 42 12.76 -16.12 8.15
N ASN A 43 12.02 -17.13 7.68
CA ASN A 43 12.33 -17.80 6.42
C ASN A 43 11.82 -16.97 5.23
N VAL A 44 12.69 -16.77 4.24
CA VAL A 44 12.36 -16.23 2.92
C VAL A 44 12.56 -17.34 1.92
N GLU A 45 11.49 -17.70 1.21
CA GLU A 45 11.53 -18.74 0.19
C GLU A 45 11.85 -18.11 -1.16
N PHE A 46 12.92 -18.59 -1.81
CA PHE A 46 13.22 -18.28 -3.20
C PHE A 46 12.65 -19.38 -4.09
N THR A 47 11.85 -18.99 -5.07
CA THR A 47 11.20 -19.89 -6.00
C THR A 47 11.56 -19.56 -7.45
N VAL A 48 11.66 -20.58 -8.29
CA VAL A 48 11.90 -20.46 -9.74
C VAL A 48 10.82 -21.25 -10.48
N ARG A 49 10.46 -20.84 -11.69
CA ARG A 49 9.52 -21.62 -12.52
C ARG A 49 10.24 -22.82 -13.12
N TYR A 50 9.60 -23.99 -13.18
CA TYR A 50 10.22 -25.19 -13.79
C TYR A 50 10.68 -24.94 -15.24
N SER A 51 9.84 -24.28 -16.05
CA SER A 51 10.21 -23.90 -17.43
C SER A 51 11.42 -22.95 -17.51
N ASP A 52 11.67 -22.17 -16.45
CA ASP A 52 12.82 -21.26 -16.39
C ASP A 52 14.10 -22.02 -16.01
N VAL A 53 13.98 -23.13 -15.27
CA VAL A 53 15.07 -24.08 -15.00
C VAL A 53 15.53 -24.72 -16.30
N GLU A 54 14.61 -25.15 -17.17
CA GLU A 54 14.95 -25.74 -18.48
C GLU A 54 15.73 -24.76 -19.37
N ILE A 55 15.29 -23.49 -19.40
CA ILE A 55 15.99 -22.42 -20.13
C ILE A 55 17.38 -22.19 -19.55
N PHE A 56 17.50 -22.16 -18.22
CA PHE A 56 18.79 -22.01 -17.55
C PHE A 56 19.71 -23.19 -17.85
N ALA A 57 19.22 -24.42 -17.76
CA ALA A 57 19.96 -25.66 -18.04
C ALA A 57 20.53 -25.64 -19.46
N ALA A 58 19.68 -25.34 -20.45
CA ALA A 58 20.08 -25.24 -21.85
C ALA A 58 21.16 -24.16 -22.10
N ARG A 59 21.13 -23.04 -21.37
CA ARG A 59 22.11 -21.94 -21.52
C ARG A 59 23.39 -22.15 -20.72
N ALA A 60 23.31 -22.85 -19.59
CA ALA A 60 24.45 -23.21 -18.76
C ALA A 60 25.20 -24.44 -19.29
N GLY A 61 24.57 -25.22 -20.19
CA GLY A 61 25.12 -26.48 -20.68
C GLY A 61 25.03 -27.60 -19.65
N MET A 62 23.98 -27.58 -18.82
CA MET A 62 23.71 -28.53 -17.74
C MET A 62 22.45 -29.34 -18.04
N THR A 63 22.29 -30.48 -17.37
CA THR A 63 21.00 -31.16 -17.33
C THR A 63 20.02 -30.43 -16.40
N VAL A 64 18.73 -30.77 -16.47
CA VAL A 64 17.72 -30.17 -15.58
C VAL A 64 18.01 -30.57 -14.12
N GLU A 65 18.40 -31.82 -13.89
CA GLU A 65 18.73 -32.36 -12.58
C GLU A 65 19.94 -31.65 -11.97
N GLU A 66 21.01 -31.48 -12.75
CA GLU A 66 22.21 -30.72 -12.33
C GLU A 66 21.85 -29.27 -12.03
N THR A 67 20.98 -28.66 -12.83
CA THR A 67 20.55 -27.28 -12.64
C THR A 67 19.74 -27.12 -11.35
N LEU A 68 18.81 -28.04 -11.07
CA LEU A 68 18.04 -28.04 -9.82
C LEU A 68 18.95 -28.17 -8.60
N ALA A 69 19.96 -29.06 -8.65
CA ALA A 69 20.95 -29.21 -7.60
C ALA A 69 21.76 -27.91 -7.40
N PHE A 70 22.28 -27.32 -8.49
CA PHE A 70 23.00 -26.06 -8.45
C PHE A 70 22.16 -24.92 -7.86
N LEU A 71 20.91 -24.76 -8.30
CA LEU A 71 20.01 -23.71 -7.80
C LEU A 71 19.77 -23.86 -6.30
N LYS A 72 19.62 -25.09 -5.80
CA LYS A 72 19.48 -25.39 -4.38
C LYS A 72 20.72 -24.97 -3.58
N GLU A 73 21.92 -25.29 -4.09
CA GLU A 73 23.19 -24.87 -3.48
C GLU A 73 23.33 -23.34 -3.38
N GLN A 74 22.79 -22.61 -4.37
CA GLN A 74 22.76 -21.14 -4.37
C GLN A 74 21.64 -20.55 -3.48
N GLY A 75 20.85 -21.38 -2.79
CA GLY A 75 19.84 -20.94 -1.83
C GLY A 75 18.41 -20.86 -2.38
N VAL A 76 18.13 -21.39 -3.57
CA VAL A 76 16.75 -21.61 -4.04
C VAL A 76 16.11 -22.70 -3.17
N SER A 77 14.89 -22.46 -2.70
CA SER A 77 14.19 -23.37 -1.76
C SER A 77 13.07 -24.16 -2.42
N SER A 78 12.47 -23.62 -3.49
CA SER A 78 11.33 -24.25 -4.16
C SER A 78 11.28 -24.02 -5.66
N VAL A 79 10.45 -24.80 -6.34
CA VAL A 79 10.17 -24.69 -7.77
C VAL A 79 8.66 -24.57 -7.97
N GLY A 80 8.26 -23.55 -8.71
CA GLY A 80 6.91 -23.36 -9.22
C GLY A 80 6.61 -24.33 -10.36
N VAL A 81 5.69 -25.27 -10.12
CA VAL A 81 5.27 -26.29 -11.09
C VAL A 81 3.85 -25.99 -11.54
N PHE A 82 3.70 -25.77 -12.84
CA PHE A 82 2.43 -25.38 -13.46
C PHE A 82 1.53 -26.58 -13.66
N GLU A 83 0.22 -26.31 -13.54
CA GLU A 83 -0.79 -27.22 -14.07
C GLU A 83 -0.64 -27.30 -15.60
N TYR A 84 -0.62 -28.52 -16.11
CA TYR A 84 -0.67 -28.78 -17.54
C TYR A 84 -2.12 -28.74 -18.01
N THR A 85 -2.31 -28.22 -19.21
CA THR A 85 -3.55 -28.45 -19.96
C THR A 85 -3.32 -29.52 -21.02
N LEU A 86 -4.40 -30.06 -21.58
CA LEU A 86 -4.32 -30.94 -22.75
C LEU A 86 -3.57 -30.27 -23.92
N TRP A 87 -3.64 -28.94 -24.05
CA TRP A 87 -2.89 -28.21 -25.08
C TRP A 87 -1.41 -27.99 -24.75
N ASN A 88 -1.05 -27.97 -23.46
CA ASN A 88 0.36 -28.01 -23.07
C ASN A 88 1.00 -29.35 -23.48
N LEU A 89 0.24 -30.45 -23.38
CA LEU A 89 0.69 -31.78 -23.76
C LEU A 89 1.11 -31.88 -25.25
N ARG A 90 0.46 -31.11 -26.14
CA ARG A 90 0.85 -30.99 -27.57
C ARG A 90 2.30 -30.59 -27.79
N ARG A 91 2.90 -29.87 -26.83
CA ARG A 91 4.27 -29.37 -26.93
C ARG A 91 5.29 -30.31 -26.33
N GLU A 92 4.85 -31.37 -25.64
CA GLU A 92 5.77 -32.37 -25.11
C GLU A 92 6.21 -33.33 -26.20
N SER A 93 7.53 -33.56 -26.26
CA SER A 93 8.12 -34.51 -27.19
C SER A 93 7.54 -35.92 -26.97
N GLY A 94 7.14 -36.58 -28.06
CA GLY A 94 6.55 -37.92 -28.03
C GLY A 94 5.07 -37.96 -27.65
N CYS A 95 4.43 -36.82 -27.35
CA CYS A 95 3.00 -36.73 -27.13
C CYS A 95 2.31 -36.05 -28.32
N TYR A 96 1.21 -36.64 -28.78
CA TYR A 96 0.45 -36.16 -29.93
C TYR A 96 -1.00 -36.00 -29.53
N VAL A 97 -1.48 -34.76 -29.43
CA VAL A 97 -2.92 -34.47 -29.30
C VAL A 97 -3.37 -33.91 -30.63
N LEU A 98 -4.15 -34.64 -31.41
CA LEU A 98 -4.48 -34.29 -32.78
C LEU A 98 -5.99 -34.41 -33.00
N SER A 99 -6.58 -33.43 -33.70
CA SER A 99 -7.90 -33.62 -34.28
C SER A 99 -7.82 -34.63 -35.41
N ASN A 100 -8.96 -35.24 -35.76
CA ASN A 100 -9.06 -36.14 -36.90
C ASN A 100 -8.51 -35.52 -38.21
N LEU A 101 -8.67 -34.20 -38.41
CA LEU A 101 -8.15 -33.51 -39.58
C LEU A 101 -6.62 -33.34 -39.55
N GLU A 102 -6.08 -32.95 -38.40
CA GLU A 102 -4.62 -32.80 -38.22
C GLU A 102 -3.90 -34.16 -38.30
N LEU A 103 -4.54 -35.24 -37.82
CA LEU A 103 -4.00 -36.59 -37.84
C LEU A 103 -3.60 -37.04 -39.25
N ALA A 104 -4.49 -36.83 -40.23
CA ALA A 104 -4.21 -37.21 -41.62
C ALA A 104 -3.00 -36.45 -42.20
N GLY A 105 -2.83 -35.18 -41.82
CA GLY A 105 -1.68 -34.36 -42.22
C GLY A 105 -0.39 -34.81 -41.52
N GLU A 106 -0.42 -34.92 -40.19
CA GLU A 106 0.74 -35.32 -39.39
C GLU A 106 1.24 -36.73 -39.76
N MET A 107 0.34 -37.68 -40.02
CA MET A 107 0.73 -39.01 -40.49
C MET A 107 1.50 -39.01 -41.82
N ALA A 108 1.29 -38.00 -42.66
CA ALA A 108 1.99 -37.90 -43.95
C ALA A 108 3.43 -37.35 -43.81
N PHE A 109 3.69 -36.53 -42.79
CA PHE A 109 4.96 -35.81 -42.63
C PHE A 109 5.78 -36.25 -41.42
N ASN A 110 5.16 -36.85 -40.41
CA ASN A 110 5.79 -37.25 -39.16
C ASN A 110 6.07 -38.75 -39.17
N THR A 111 7.32 -39.12 -39.44
CA THR A 111 7.75 -40.52 -39.56
C THR A 111 7.61 -41.31 -38.27
N GLU A 112 7.70 -40.66 -37.10
CA GLU A 112 7.54 -41.36 -35.81
C GLU A 112 6.07 -41.71 -35.56
N LEU A 113 5.15 -40.78 -35.85
CA LEU A 113 3.71 -41.05 -35.74
C LEU A 113 3.25 -42.09 -36.78
N ALA A 114 3.80 -42.05 -37.99
CA ALA A 114 3.43 -42.95 -39.09
C ALA A 114 3.66 -44.43 -38.75
N ARG A 115 4.60 -44.76 -37.85
CA ARG A 115 4.83 -46.12 -37.36
C ARG A 115 3.59 -46.72 -36.67
N TYR A 116 2.78 -45.88 -36.02
CA TYR A 116 1.59 -46.31 -35.30
C TYR A 116 0.32 -46.21 -36.14
N ARG A 117 0.44 -46.01 -37.46
CA ARG A 117 -0.70 -45.72 -38.33
C ARG A 117 -1.80 -46.76 -38.28
N ASP A 118 -1.44 -48.03 -38.48
CA ASP A 118 -2.43 -49.11 -38.53
C ASP A 118 -3.11 -49.29 -37.18
N PHE A 119 -2.35 -49.18 -36.08
CA PHE A 119 -2.88 -49.22 -34.72
C PHE A 119 -3.88 -48.08 -34.44
N ILE A 120 -3.55 -46.85 -34.83
CA ILE A 120 -4.43 -45.68 -34.62
C ILE A 120 -5.71 -45.85 -35.45
N LEU A 121 -5.61 -46.26 -36.71
CA LEU A 121 -6.76 -46.40 -37.60
C LEU A 121 -7.70 -47.52 -37.13
N ASP A 122 -7.16 -48.65 -36.68
CA ASP A 122 -7.95 -49.78 -36.16
C ASP A 122 -8.63 -49.43 -34.82
N SER A 123 -7.92 -48.73 -33.94
CA SER A 123 -8.45 -48.34 -32.63
C SER A 123 -9.42 -47.15 -32.69
N ALA A 124 -9.28 -46.29 -33.71
CA ALA A 124 -10.06 -45.06 -33.88
C ALA A 124 -11.10 -45.17 -35.00
N GLU A 125 -11.61 -46.38 -35.27
CA GLU A 125 -12.72 -46.57 -36.20
C GLU A 125 -13.92 -45.66 -35.86
N GLY A 126 -14.42 -44.96 -36.87
CA GLY A 126 -15.60 -44.10 -36.78
C GLY A 126 -15.34 -42.67 -36.28
N LEU A 127 -14.09 -42.18 -36.28
CA LEU A 127 -13.77 -40.77 -36.01
C LEU A 127 -14.55 -39.84 -36.95
N GLN A 128 -15.28 -38.88 -36.37
CA GLN A 128 -15.97 -37.82 -37.08
C GLN A 128 -15.17 -36.53 -37.10
N LEU A 129 -15.67 -35.53 -37.83
CA LEU A 129 -15.06 -34.22 -37.88
C LEU A 129 -15.26 -33.51 -36.52
N GLY A 130 -14.15 -33.16 -35.86
CA GLY A 130 -14.17 -32.58 -34.51
C GLY A 130 -13.77 -33.54 -33.39
N ASP A 131 -13.58 -34.83 -33.68
CA ASP A 131 -13.03 -35.79 -32.73
C ASP A 131 -11.50 -35.64 -32.60
N TYR A 132 -10.98 -36.04 -31.44
CA TYR A 132 -9.57 -35.92 -31.08
C TYR A 132 -8.98 -37.26 -30.70
N ILE A 133 -7.67 -37.39 -30.93
CA ILE A 133 -6.86 -38.45 -30.36
C ILE A 133 -5.75 -37.87 -29.49
N VAL A 134 -5.35 -38.65 -28.49
CA VAL A 134 -4.15 -38.40 -27.68
C VAL A 134 -3.30 -39.66 -27.75
N LEU A 135 -2.13 -39.59 -28.38
CA LEU A 135 -1.15 -40.67 -28.38
C LEU A 135 0.04 -40.22 -27.52
N MET A 136 0.43 -41.00 -26.52
CA MET A 136 1.52 -40.66 -25.62
C MET A 136 2.21 -41.91 -25.04
N PRO A 137 3.44 -41.80 -24.51
CA PRO A 137 4.12 -42.94 -23.91
C PRO A 137 3.38 -43.49 -22.67
N GLU A 138 3.40 -44.80 -22.50
CA GLU A 138 2.85 -45.48 -21.33
C GLU A 138 3.54 -45.04 -20.02
N GLY A 139 2.77 -45.01 -18.93
CA GLY A 139 3.29 -44.77 -17.58
C GLY A 139 2.42 -43.88 -16.73
N ALA A 140 3.00 -43.35 -15.64
CA ALA A 140 2.26 -42.56 -14.64
C ALA A 140 1.61 -41.28 -15.19
N TRP A 141 2.13 -40.75 -16.31
CA TRP A 141 1.55 -39.58 -16.96
C TRP A 141 0.31 -39.95 -17.78
N ALA A 142 0.34 -41.07 -18.50
CA ALA A 142 -0.79 -41.54 -19.30
C ALA A 142 -1.99 -41.94 -18.43
N GLU A 143 -1.75 -42.63 -17.30
CA GLU A 143 -2.80 -42.90 -16.31
C GLU A 143 -3.45 -41.62 -15.77
N GLN A 144 -2.64 -40.62 -15.44
CA GLN A 144 -3.13 -39.34 -14.96
C GLN A 144 -3.95 -38.61 -16.04
N VAL A 145 -3.48 -38.60 -17.29
CA VAL A 145 -4.22 -38.00 -18.41
C VAL A 145 -5.56 -38.71 -18.61
N TRP A 146 -5.59 -40.04 -18.56
CA TRP A 146 -6.81 -40.83 -18.65
C TRP A 146 -7.82 -40.44 -17.56
N GLU A 147 -7.41 -40.42 -16.29
CA GLU A 147 -8.27 -40.03 -15.16
C GLU A 147 -8.88 -38.63 -15.32
N HIS A 148 -8.13 -37.67 -15.88
CA HIS A 148 -8.62 -36.31 -16.11
C HIS A 148 -9.53 -36.22 -17.34
N LEU A 149 -9.28 -37.00 -18.40
CA LEU A 149 -10.17 -37.09 -19.55
C LEU A 149 -11.54 -37.66 -19.16
N GLU A 150 -11.58 -38.64 -18.25
CA GLU A 150 -12.85 -39.20 -17.78
C GLU A 150 -13.76 -38.19 -17.10
N GLN A 151 -13.22 -37.10 -16.53
CA GLN A 151 -14.01 -36.02 -15.96
C GLN A 151 -14.91 -35.32 -16.98
N LEU A 152 -14.51 -35.31 -18.26
CA LEU A 152 -15.34 -34.71 -19.31
C LEU A 152 -16.70 -35.40 -19.41
N LYS A 153 -16.84 -36.66 -18.97
CA LYS A 153 -18.13 -37.37 -18.90
C LYS A 153 -19.16 -36.65 -18.01
N GLU A 154 -18.72 -35.86 -17.02
CA GLU A 154 -19.62 -35.12 -16.13
C GLU A 154 -20.16 -33.82 -16.75
N VAL A 155 -19.48 -33.29 -17.77
CA VAL A 155 -19.76 -31.96 -18.35
C VAL A 155 -20.26 -32.05 -19.78
N GLU A 156 -19.82 -33.06 -20.53
CA GLU A 156 -20.19 -33.32 -21.91
C GLU A 156 -21.50 -34.13 -22.02
N ASP A 157 -22.13 -34.09 -23.20
CA ASP A 157 -23.35 -34.86 -23.46
C ASP A 157 -23.05 -36.37 -23.47
N SER A 158 -23.61 -37.10 -22.51
CA SER A 158 -23.42 -38.55 -22.34
C SER A 158 -23.80 -39.40 -23.57
N VAL A 159 -24.63 -38.87 -24.47
CA VAL A 159 -25.04 -39.57 -25.70
C VAL A 159 -23.97 -39.46 -26.80
N ARG A 160 -23.30 -38.31 -26.87
CA ARG A 160 -22.33 -37.98 -27.92
C ARG A 160 -20.89 -38.26 -27.49
N PHE A 161 -20.58 -38.01 -26.23
CA PHE A 161 -19.24 -38.13 -25.70
C PHE A 161 -18.86 -39.59 -25.47
N ARG A 162 -17.78 -40.04 -26.10
CA ARG A 162 -17.22 -41.38 -25.91
C ARG A 162 -15.71 -41.29 -25.75
N LEU A 163 -15.19 -42.07 -24.81
CA LEU A 163 -13.77 -42.25 -24.58
C LEU A 163 -13.40 -43.71 -24.81
N LYS A 164 -12.35 -43.97 -25.58
CA LYS A 164 -11.72 -45.28 -25.70
C LYS A 164 -10.24 -45.18 -25.34
N ARG A 165 -9.71 -46.23 -24.72
CA ARG A 165 -8.29 -46.39 -24.40
C ARG A 165 -7.79 -47.65 -25.10
N ALA A 166 -6.63 -47.55 -25.75
CA ALA A 166 -5.91 -48.67 -26.34
C ALA A 166 -4.41 -48.49 -26.09
N SER A 167 -3.65 -49.58 -26.07
CA SER A 167 -2.20 -49.55 -25.84
C SER A 167 -1.47 -50.40 -26.88
N CYS A 168 -0.31 -49.93 -27.36
CA CYS A 168 0.51 -50.65 -28.34
C CYS A 168 1.98 -50.20 -28.25
N GLU A 169 2.91 -51.17 -28.25
CA GLU A 169 4.37 -50.93 -28.27
C GLU A 169 4.88 -49.89 -27.24
N GLY A 170 4.29 -49.82 -26.04
CA GLY A 170 4.68 -48.86 -25.00
C GLY A 170 4.08 -47.46 -25.16
N MET A 171 3.08 -47.30 -26.03
CA MET A 171 2.30 -46.08 -26.23
C MET A 171 0.82 -46.32 -25.87
N GLU A 172 0.19 -45.33 -25.27
CA GLU A 172 -1.26 -45.28 -25.04
C GLU A 172 -1.94 -44.34 -26.01
N LEU A 173 -3.08 -44.79 -26.53
CA LEU A 173 -3.97 -44.03 -27.39
C LEU A 173 -5.31 -43.80 -26.65
N PHE A 174 -5.67 -42.54 -26.50
CA PHE A 174 -6.99 -42.13 -26.05
C PHE A 174 -7.77 -41.52 -27.23
N VAL A 175 -8.92 -42.11 -27.54
CA VAL A 175 -9.82 -41.62 -28.58
C VAL A 175 -10.96 -40.87 -27.90
N ILE A 176 -11.10 -39.59 -28.24
CA ILE A 176 -12.05 -38.65 -27.67
C ILE A 176 -13.07 -38.29 -28.74
N GLN A 177 -14.28 -38.82 -28.64
CA GLN A 177 -15.35 -38.62 -29.61
C GLN A 177 -16.44 -37.71 -29.05
N GLY A 178 -16.96 -36.81 -29.87
CA GLY A 178 -18.13 -35.98 -29.54
C GLY A 178 -17.91 -34.94 -28.44
N ALA A 179 -16.65 -34.61 -28.10
CA ALA A 179 -16.31 -33.57 -27.14
C ALA A 179 -16.46 -32.16 -27.73
N VAL A 180 -16.90 -31.20 -26.92
CA VAL A 180 -16.93 -29.80 -27.33
C VAL A 180 -15.51 -29.25 -27.41
N TYR A 181 -15.10 -28.78 -28.60
CA TYR A 181 -13.76 -28.23 -28.83
C TYR A 181 -13.38 -27.14 -27.81
N ASP A 182 -14.32 -26.29 -27.44
CA ASP A 182 -14.11 -25.17 -26.52
C ASP A 182 -13.67 -25.60 -25.10
N ASN A 183 -13.86 -26.87 -24.75
CA ASN A 183 -13.53 -27.47 -23.46
C ASN A 183 -12.12 -28.08 -23.48
N LEU A 184 -11.75 -28.79 -24.54
CA LEU A 184 -10.50 -29.58 -24.63
C LEU A 184 -9.21 -28.79 -24.34
N PRO A 185 -8.95 -27.60 -24.94
CA PRO A 185 -7.72 -26.84 -24.68
C PRO A 185 -7.52 -26.41 -23.24
N TYR A 186 -8.61 -26.30 -22.48
CA TYR A 186 -8.59 -25.81 -21.11
C TYR A 186 -8.79 -26.91 -20.08
N LEU A 187 -8.83 -28.18 -20.50
CA LEU A 187 -8.87 -29.31 -19.59
C LEU A 187 -7.54 -29.36 -18.82
N ALA A 188 -7.62 -29.14 -17.50
CA ALA A 188 -6.49 -29.25 -16.60
C ALA A 188 -6.16 -30.72 -16.33
N LEU A 189 -4.89 -31.07 -16.49
CA LEU A 189 -4.33 -32.41 -16.28
C LEU A 189 -3.52 -32.51 -14.97
N GLY A 190 -3.42 -31.41 -14.22
CA GLY A 190 -2.57 -31.32 -13.02
C GLY A 190 -1.08 -31.22 -13.35
N ALA A 191 -0.19 -31.59 -12.42
CA ALA A 191 1.26 -31.49 -12.61
C ALA A 191 1.87 -32.72 -13.29
N ASN A 192 2.91 -32.49 -14.11
CA ASN A 192 3.70 -33.56 -14.72
C ASN A 192 4.48 -34.36 -13.65
N PRO A 193 4.25 -35.68 -13.50
CA PRO A 193 4.90 -36.53 -12.51
C PRO A 193 6.43 -36.55 -12.62
N ALA A 194 6.98 -36.46 -13.84
CA ALA A 194 8.43 -36.45 -14.05
C ALA A 194 9.04 -35.16 -13.48
N GLN A 195 8.38 -34.01 -13.69
CA GLN A 195 8.82 -32.73 -13.13
C GLN A 195 8.79 -32.75 -11.60
N LEU A 196 7.71 -33.27 -11.01
CA LEU A 196 7.60 -33.40 -9.55
C LEU A 196 8.68 -34.31 -8.97
N LYS A 197 8.99 -35.42 -9.66
CA LYS A 197 10.06 -36.34 -9.26
C LYS A 197 11.43 -35.66 -9.32
N ASN A 198 11.73 -34.94 -10.38
CA ASN A 198 13.00 -34.22 -10.55
C ASN A 198 13.21 -33.17 -9.45
N VAL A 199 12.19 -32.36 -9.15
CA VAL A 199 12.24 -31.36 -8.06
C VAL A 199 12.41 -32.04 -6.70
N SER A 200 11.67 -33.12 -6.45
CA SER A 200 11.73 -33.86 -5.18
C SER A 200 13.07 -34.56 -4.98
N HIS A 201 13.66 -35.14 -6.04
CA HIS A 201 14.99 -35.75 -6.02
C HIS A 201 16.09 -34.73 -5.71
N ALA A 202 15.97 -33.50 -6.22
CA ALA A 202 16.85 -32.40 -5.82
C ALA A 202 16.64 -31.97 -4.36
N GLY A 203 15.56 -32.40 -3.70
CA GLY A 203 15.19 -32.02 -2.34
C GLY A 203 14.74 -30.56 -2.23
N LEU A 204 14.14 -30.04 -3.30
CA LEU A 204 13.47 -28.74 -3.34
C LEU A 204 11.98 -28.91 -3.05
N LEU A 205 11.34 -27.87 -2.54
CA LEU A 205 9.89 -27.84 -2.36
C LEU A 205 9.16 -27.54 -3.68
N VAL A 206 7.89 -27.92 -3.77
CA VAL A 206 7.04 -27.60 -4.92
C VAL A 206 5.99 -26.58 -4.52
N ASN A 207 5.85 -25.55 -5.35
CA ASN A 207 4.73 -24.61 -5.31
C ASN A 207 3.79 -24.91 -6.49
N PRO A 208 2.55 -25.34 -6.25
CA PRO A 208 1.56 -25.50 -7.31
C PRO A 208 1.17 -24.15 -7.90
N TYR A 209 1.35 -23.99 -9.22
CA TYR A 209 0.86 -22.83 -9.96
C TYR A 209 -0.43 -23.23 -10.68
N LEU A 210 -1.55 -22.83 -10.09
CA LEU A 210 -2.89 -23.18 -10.57
C LEU A 210 -3.44 -22.06 -11.44
N SER A 211 -3.86 -22.41 -12.65
CA SER A 211 -4.49 -21.52 -13.62
C SER A 211 -6.00 -21.51 -13.49
N ALA A 212 -6.62 -20.40 -13.92
CA ALA A 212 -8.07 -20.35 -14.10
C ALA A 212 -8.53 -21.43 -15.09
N ARG A 213 -9.49 -22.28 -14.69
CA ARG A 213 -10.04 -23.33 -15.53
C ARG A 213 -11.36 -22.89 -16.13
N ARG A 214 -11.62 -23.36 -17.35
CA ARG A 214 -12.91 -23.14 -18.01
C ARG A 214 -13.91 -24.22 -17.58
N ILE A 215 -13.43 -25.45 -17.41
CA ILE A 215 -14.19 -26.59 -16.94
C ILE A 215 -13.91 -26.76 -15.45
N GLU A 216 -14.96 -26.67 -14.65
CA GLU A 216 -14.89 -26.80 -13.21
C GLU A 216 -16.05 -27.67 -12.75
N THR A 217 -15.74 -28.74 -12.02
CA THR A 217 -16.68 -29.58 -11.28
C THR A 217 -16.31 -29.51 -9.79
N PRO A 218 -17.19 -29.96 -8.87
CA PRO A 218 -16.88 -29.98 -7.44
C PRO A 218 -15.58 -30.75 -7.09
N ALA A 219 -15.20 -31.73 -7.92
CA ALA A 219 -14.00 -32.54 -7.72
C ALA A 219 -12.73 -31.94 -8.34
N SER A 220 -12.84 -31.02 -9.29
CA SER A 220 -11.70 -30.53 -10.10
C SER A 220 -10.58 -29.93 -9.24
N ALA A 221 -10.92 -29.20 -8.17
CA ALA A 221 -9.92 -28.59 -7.31
C ALA A 221 -9.10 -29.64 -6.54
N GLU A 222 -9.75 -30.63 -5.94
CA GLU A 222 -9.09 -31.69 -5.20
C GLU A 222 -8.27 -32.59 -6.12
N GLN A 223 -8.81 -32.98 -7.27
CA GLN A 223 -8.10 -33.84 -8.23
C GLN A 223 -6.81 -33.18 -8.72
N ALA A 224 -6.88 -31.91 -9.12
CA ALA A 224 -5.69 -31.21 -9.58
C ALA A 224 -4.64 -31.05 -8.48
N LEU A 225 -5.03 -30.64 -7.25
CA LEU A 225 -4.10 -30.52 -6.14
C LEU A 225 -3.55 -31.88 -5.68
N ALA A 226 -4.31 -32.97 -5.81
CA ALA A 226 -3.84 -34.31 -5.47
C ALA A 226 -2.65 -34.76 -6.34
N THR A 227 -2.56 -34.29 -7.59
CA THR A 227 -1.40 -34.59 -8.45
C THR A 227 -0.08 -34.10 -7.85
N TYR A 228 -0.13 -33.04 -7.04
CA TYR A 228 1.02 -32.45 -6.36
C TYR A 228 1.41 -33.16 -5.05
N ASP A 229 0.54 -34.01 -4.47
CA ASP A 229 0.80 -34.69 -3.18
C ASP A 229 1.99 -35.65 -3.23
N ARG A 230 2.49 -35.97 -4.43
CA ARG A 230 3.72 -36.73 -4.68
C ARG A 230 5.00 -35.98 -4.30
N ALA A 231 4.90 -34.68 -4.01
CA ALA A 231 6.02 -33.81 -3.67
C ALA A 231 5.80 -33.08 -2.34
N SER A 232 6.88 -32.53 -1.77
CA SER A 232 6.81 -31.71 -0.57
C SER A 232 6.36 -30.29 -0.93
N LEU A 233 5.15 -29.91 -0.51
CA LEU A 233 4.53 -28.65 -0.88
C LEU A 233 4.85 -27.51 0.10
N SER A 234 4.95 -26.28 -0.43
CA SER A 234 5.18 -25.06 0.37
C SER A 234 4.04 -24.06 0.32
N ALA A 235 3.63 -23.59 -0.87
CA ALA A 235 2.57 -22.61 -1.05
C ALA A 235 1.84 -22.78 -2.39
N VAL A 236 0.58 -22.35 -2.47
CA VAL A 236 -0.20 -22.35 -3.71
C VAL A 236 -0.18 -20.97 -4.34
N VAL A 237 0.20 -20.92 -5.62
CA VAL A 237 0.21 -19.72 -6.45
C VAL A 237 -0.93 -19.79 -7.46
N PHE A 238 -1.70 -18.71 -7.60
CA PHE A 238 -2.77 -18.61 -8.57
C PHE A 238 -2.38 -17.70 -9.73
N GLU A 239 -2.47 -18.20 -10.96
CA GLU A 239 -2.22 -17.46 -12.20
C GLU A 239 -3.46 -17.36 -13.09
N GLY A 240 -3.40 -16.53 -14.13
CA GLY A 240 -4.50 -16.38 -15.11
C GLY A 240 -5.61 -15.42 -14.67
N GLY A 241 -5.39 -14.60 -13.65
CA GLY A 241 -6.28 -13.50 -13.26
C GLY A 241 -7.58 -13.91 -12.55
N ARG A 242 -7.82 -15.21 -12.34
CA ARG A 242 -8.96 -15.73 -11.59
C ARG A 242 -8.56 -16.98 -10.79
N VAL A 243 -9.12 -17.14 -9.59
CA VAL A 243 -8.94 -18.33 -8.75
C VAL A 243 -9.76 -19.49 -9.36
N PRO A 244 -9.20 -20.71 -9.46
CA PRO A 244 -9.94 -21.90 -9.84
C PRO A 244 -11.22 -22.07 -9.00
N GLY A 245 -12.31 -22.42 -9.66
CA GLY A 245 -13.64 -22.60 -9.10
C GLY A 245 -14.46 -21.31 -9.05
N PHE A 246 -13.86 -20.13 -9.15
CA PHE A 246 -14.62 -18.88 -9.05
C PHE A 246 -15.57 -18.66 -10.24
N PRO A 247 -16.85 -18.30 -10.01
CA PRO A 247 -17.48 -17.99 -8.72
C PRO A 247 -18.22 -19.16 -8.04
N ARG A 248 -18.38 -20.31 -8.72
CA ARG A 248 -19.30 -21.38 -8.28
C ARG A 248 -18.70 -22.34 -7.25
N TYR A 249 -17.45 -22.75 -7.44
CA TYR A 249 -16.76 -23.80 -6.69
C TYR A 249 -15.57 -23.29 -5.86
N THR A 250 -15.61 -22.01 -5.45
CA THR A 250 -14.53 -21.42 -4.63
C THR A 250 -14.41 -22.11 -3.26
N ALA A 251 -15.51 -22.66 -2.73
CA ALA A 251 -15.52 -23.36 -1.45
C ALA A 251 -14.76 -24.70 -1.53
N GLU A 252 -14.91 -25.42 -2.63
CA GLU A 252 -14.23 -26.68 -2.94
C GLU A 252 -12.73 -26.43 -3.13
N THR A 253 -12.35 -25.35 -3.83
CA THR A 253 -10.96 -24.91 -3.91
C THR A 253 -10.39 -24.58 -2.53
N ALA A 254 -11.14 -23.87 -1.68
CA ALA A 254 -10.71 -23.58 -0.31
C ALA A 254 -10.52 -24.85 0.51
N GLN A 255 -11.43 -25.82 0.40
CA GLN A 255 -11.33 -27.10 1.11
C GLN A 255 -10.11 -27.91 0.67
N ALA A 256 -9.87 -28.01 -0.64
CA ALA A 256 -8.72 -28.73 -1.20
C ALA A 256 -7.37 -28.15 -0.74
N VAL A 257 -7.28 -26.81 -0.65
CA VAL A 257 -6.09 -26.13 -0.11
C VAL A 257 -5.98 -26.31 1.41
N LYS A 258 -7.09 -26.15 2.15
CA LYS A 258 -7.12 -26.26 3.62
C LYS A 258 -6.76 -27.67 4.11
N LYS A 259 -7.20 -28.71 3.39
CA LYS A 259 -6.84 -30.12 3.65
C LYS A 259 -5.33 -30.35 3.68
N ARG A 260 -4.57 -29.62 2.86
CA ARG A 260 -3.11 -29.71 2.76
C ARG A 260 -2.37 -28.72 3.68
N GLY A 261 -3.09 -27.85 4.38
CA GLY A 261 -2.50 -26.83 5.26
C GLY A 261 -1.64 -25.80 4.53
N LEU A 262 -1.86 -25.59 3.23
CA LEU A 262 -1.01 -24.73 2.41
C LEU A 262 -1.44 -23.26 2.50
N PRO A 263 -0.50 -22.32 2.66
CA PRO A 263 -0.77 -20.91 2.45
C PRO A 263 -0.99 -20.61 0.96
N VAL A 264 -1.85 -19.63 0.71
CA VAL A 264 -2.06 -19.08 -0.63
C VAL A 264 -1.28 -17.78 -0.80
N THR A 265 -0.69 -17.58 -1.98
CA THR A 265 0.07 -16.38 -2.26
C THR A 265 -0.79 -15.20 -2.71
N VAL A 266 -0.48 -14.02 -2.20
CA VAL A 266 -0.99 -12.72 -2.68
C VAL A 266 0.19 -11.96 -3.29
N PHE A 267 0.06 -11.47 -4.52
CA PHE A 267 1.13 -10.66 -5.10
C PHE A 267 1.12 -9.25 -4.53
N GLU A 268 2.31 -8.65 -4.49
CA GLU A 268 2.49 -7.27 -4.08
C GLU A 268 1.58 -6.28 -4.86
N TYR A 269 1.15 -5.20 -4.20
CA TYR A 269 0.38 -4.09 -4.82
C TYR A 269 -1.01 -4.46 -5.39
N HIS A 270 -1.76 -5.35 -4.73
CA HIS A 270 -3.11 -5.79 -5.13
C HIS A 270 -3.19 -6.46 -6.49
N GLN A 271 -2.08 -6.99 -6.99
CA GLN A 271 -2.15 -7.92 -8.09
C GLN A 271 -2.60 -9.24 -7.47
N TYR A 272 -3.87 -9.58 -7.61
CA TYR A 272 -4.35 -10.90 -7.24
C TYR A 272 -5.55 -11.27 -8.10
N PRO A 273 -5.78 -12.56 -8.33
CA PRO A 273 -6.87 -13.02 -9.18
C PRO A 273 -8.25 -12.68 -8.60
N GLN A 274 -9.25 -12.59 -9.48
CA GLN A 274 -10.66 -12.54 -9.09
C GLN A 274 -11.03 -13.76 -8.23
N GLY A 275 -11.81 -13.57 -7.17
CA GLY A 275 -12.17 -14.63 -6.21
C GLY A 275 -11.22 -14.78 -5.02
N MET A 276 -10.09 -14.08 -5.02
CA MET A 276 -9.09 -14.20 -3.95
C MET A 276 -9.58 -13.72 -2.59
N LYS A 277 -10.49 -12.73 -2.54
CA LYS A 277 -11.02 -12.20 -1.28
C LYS A 277 -11.95 -13.20 -0.59
N GLU A 278 -12.80 -13.84 -1.38
CA GLU A 278 -13.72 -14.90 -0.97
C GLU A 278 -12.92 -16.11 -0.48
N LEU A 279 -11.91 -16.53 -1.26
CA LEU A 279 -11.02 -17.63 -0.89
C LEU A 279 -10.27 -17.35 0.41
N ALA A 280 -9.68 -16.17 0.55
CA ALA A 280 -8.92 -15.78 1.74
C ALA A 280 -9.76 -15.83 3.02
N LEU A 281 -11.05 -15.46 2.95
CA LEU A 281 -11.96 -15.57 4.08
C LEU A 281 -12.19 -17.03 4.49
N MET A 282 -12.37 -17.94 3.51
CA MET A 282 -12.59 -19.37 3.76
C MET A 282 -11.34 -20.08 4.30
N LEU A 283 -10.15 -19.55 3.97
CA LEU A 283 -8.84 -20.04 4.42
C LEU A 283 -8.37 -19.40 5.74
N ASP A 284 -9.24 -18.67 6.46
CA ASP A 284 -8.88 -17.99 7.70
C ASP A 284 -7.65 -17.06 7.56
N TYR A 285 -7.47 -16.48 6.37
CA TYR A 285 -6.33 -15.65 5.98
C TYR A 285 -4.96 -16.36 6.09
N ASN A 286 -4.90 -17.67 5.87
CA ASN A 286 -3.65 -18.42 5.68
C ASN A 286 -2.94 -18.00 4.38
N LEU A 287 -2.27 -16.85 4.41
CA LEU A 287 -1.74 -16.15 3.24
C LEU A 287 -0.24 -15.88 3.34
N ALA A 288 0.40 -15.81 2.18
CA ALA A 288 1.79 -15.42 2.03
C ALA A 288 1.95 -14.30 1.01
N VAL A 289 2.77 -13.30 1.30
CA VAL A 289 3.03 -12.21 0.36
C VAL A 289 4.20 -12.59 -0.55
N MET A 290 3.96 -12.48 -1.86
CA MET A 290 4.92 -12.83 -2.90
C MET A 290 5.33 -11.60 -3.72
N ILE A 291 6.62 -11.49 -4.04
CA ILE A 291 7.08 -10.61 -5.12
C ILE A 291 7.08 -11.43 -6.42
N PRO A 292 6.23 -11.09 -7.41
CA PRO A 292 6.31 -11.73 -8.71
C PRO A 292 7.62 -11.36 -9.40
N GLY A 293 8.17 -12.26 -10.21
CA GLY A 293 9.41 -12.02 -10.94
C GLY A 293 9.29 -10.79 -11.83
N LYS A 294 10.12 -9.76 -11.57
CA LYS A 294 10.28 -8.60 -12.46
C LYS A 294 11.27 -8.95 -13.58
N THR A 295 11.50 -8.03 -14.51
CA THR A 295 12.54 -8.19 -15.54
C THR A 295 13.92 -8.32 -14.90
N GLY A 296 14.53 -9.51 -15.01
CA GLY A 296 15.84 -9.83 -14.44
C GLY A 296 15.82 -10.18 -12.94
N LEU A 297 17.00 -10.45 -12.38
CA LEU A 297 17.17 -10.71 -10.95
C LEU A 297 17.16 -9.39 -10.16
N GLN A 298 16.35 -9.36 -9.11
CA GLN A 298 16.23 -8.21 -8.21
C GLN A 298 17.54 -7.96 -7.46
N GLU A 299 17.76 -6.70 -7.08
CA GLU A 299 18.90 -6.34 -6.24
C GLU A 299 18.64 -6.73 -4.78
N ALA A 300 19.71 -7.04 -4.04
CA ALA A 300 19.62 -7.43 -2.63
C ALA A 300 18.86 -6.41 -1.78
N MET A 301 19.07 -5.11 -2.01
CA MET A 301 18.38 -4.05 -1.28
C MET A 301 16.89 -3.95 -1.63
N GLU A 302 16.51 -4.24 -2.88
CA GLU A 302 15.09 -4.28 -3.29
C GLU A 302 14.38 -5.45 -2.61
N VAL A 303 15.02 -6.63 -2.60
CA VAL A 303 14.54 -7.82 -1.87
C VAL A 303 14.38 -7.52 -0.39
N TRP A 304 15.41 -6.96 0.25
CA TRP A 304 15.37 -6.60 1.66
C TRP A 304 14.24 -5.61 1.97
N ASN A 305 14.05 -4.60 1.12
CA ASN A 305 12.96 -3.64 1.29
C ASN A 305 11.60 -4.31 1.19
N GLY A 306 11.42 -5.31 0.33
CA GLY A 306 10.19 -6.11 0.29
C GLY A 306 9.96 -6.96 1.53
N VAL A 307 11.00 -7.66 2.01
CA VAL A 307 10.93 -8.49 3.22
C VAL A 307 10.64 -7.62 4.46
N ARG A 308 11.32 -6.46 4.57
CA ARG A 308 11.24 -5.53 5.70
C ARG A 308 9.93 -4.74 5.72
N GLU A 309 9.57 -4.09 4.62
CA GLU A 309 8.44 -3.13 4.58
C GLU A 309 7.11 -3.77 4.19
N ARG A 310 7.14 -4.89 3.46
CA ARG A 310 5.94 -5.52 2.87
C ARG A 310 5.75 -6.96 3.30
N LYS A 311 6.63 -7.46 4.18
CA LYS A 311 6.58 -8.81 4.77
C LYS A 311 6.51 -9.90 3.71
N VAL A 312 7.21 -9.67 2.60
CA VAL A 312 7.39 -10.67 1.56
C VAL A 312 8.04 -11.91 2.18
N ARG A 313 7.49 -13.08 1.84
CA ARG A 313 8.01 -14.39 2.25
C ARG A 313 8.30 -15.32 1.08
N LEU A 314 7.75 -15.03 -0.10
CA LEU A 314 8.04 -15.74 -1.34
C LEU A 314 8.61 -14.78 -2.40
N ILE A 315 9.74 -15.13 -2.99
CA ILE A 315 10.41 -14.33 -4.02
C ILE A 315 10.58 -15.19 -5.26
N GLU A 316 9.90 -14.83 -6.34
CA GLU A 316 10.08 -15.50 -7.62
C GLU A 316 11.27 -14.90 -8.38
N LEU A 317 12.25 -15.75 -8.66
CA LEU A 317 13.42 -15.42 -9.46
C LEU A 317 13.12 -15.74 -10.93
N ARG A 318 13.05 -14.71 -11.77
CA ARG A 318 12.71 -14.86 -13.19
C ARG A 318 13.95 -15.15 -14.03
N LEU A 319 14.34 -16.42 -14.11
CA LEU A 319 15.54 -16.82 -14.85
C LEU A 319 15.37 -16.64 -16.35
N ARG A 320 14.15 -16.65 -16.89
CA ARG A 320 13.89 -16.45 -18.33
C ARG A 320 14.42 -15.13 -18.88
N ASP A 321 14.42 -14.07 -18.07
CA ASP A 321 14.91 -12.75 -18.49
C ASP A 321 16.40 -12.57 -18.21
N PHE A 322 16.93 -13.34 -17.26
CA PHE A 322 18.33 -13.28 -16.82
C PHE A 322 19.24 -14.20 -17.65
N ALA A 323 18.86 -15.46 -17.83
CA ALA A 323 19.67 -16.50 -18.48
C ALA A 323 20.07 -16.17 -19.93
N PRO A 324 19.22 -15.54 -20.78
CA PRO A 324 19.60 -15.25 -22.15
C PRO A 324 20.78 -14.28 -22.32
N GLN A 325 21.11 -13.52 -21.27
CA GLN A 325 22.15 -12.48 -21.28
C GLN A 325 23.56 -13.06 -21.15
N PHE A 326 23.70 -14.30 -20.67
CA PHE A 326 24.98 -14.95 -20.38
C PHE A 326 24.99 -16.39 -20.93
N ARG A 327 26.14 -17.07 -20.89
CA ARG A 327 26.28 -18.47 -21.33
C ARG A 327 27.30 -19.23 -20.48
N GLY A 328 27.09 -20.54 -20.33
CA GLY A 328 28.05 -21.44 -19.68
C GLY A 328 28.41 -21.02 -18.26
N GLU A 329 29.71 -21.06 -17.92
CA GLU A 329 30.22 -20.69 -16.59
C GLU A 329 29.89 -19.25 -16.19
N GLU A 330 29.92 -18.29 -17.11
CA GLU A 330 29.60 -16.90 -16.78
C GLU A 330 28.18 -16.77 -16.21
N LEU A 331 27.22 -17.50 -16.77
CA LEU A 331 25.84 -17.50 -16.27
C LEU A 331 25.79 -18.01 -14.82
N LYS A 332 26.52 -19.08 -14.53
CA LYS A 332 26.58 -19.68 -13.18
C LYS A 332 27.23 -18.74 -12.19
N GLU A 333 28.37 -18.15 -12.52
CA GLU A 333 29.09 -17.20 -11.66
C GLU A 333 28.27 -15.94 -11.38
N ARG A 334 27.62 -15.36 -12.40
CA ARG A 334 26.76 -14.18 -12.25
C ARG A 334 25.54 -14.46 -11.38
N PHE A 335 24.92 -15.63 -11.57
CA PHE A 335 23.79 -16.06 -10.75
C PHE A 335 24.22 -16.27 -9.29
N ALA A 336 25.30 -17.01 -9.07
CA ALA A 336 25.86 -17.28 -7.75
C ALA A 336 26.25 -15.98 -7.03
N GLY A 337 26.90 -15.03 -7.72
CA GLY A 337 27.26 -13.73 -7.17
C GLY A 337 26.05 -12.86 -6.79
N ARG A 338 24.97 -12.92 -7.57
CA ARG A 338 23.70 -12.25 -7.23
C ARG A 338 23.04 -12.89 -6.03
N MET A 339 22.94 -14.22 -6.01
CA MET A 339 22.33 -14.96 -4.91
C MET A 339 23.10 -14.81 -3.60
N SER A 340 24.44 -14.87 -3.64
CA SER A 340 25.27 -14.66 -2.45
C SER A 340 25.09 -13.26 -1.86
N SER A 341 24.94 -12.24 -2.70
CA SER A 341 24.64 -10.87 -2.26
C SER A 341 23.26 -10.77 -1.58
N ILE A 342 22.24 -11.42 -2.14
CA ILE A 342 20.87 -11.40 -1.61
C ILE A 342 20.80 -12.20 -0.29
N VAL A 343 21.24 -13.46 -0.32
CA VAL A 343 21.20 -14.37 0.82
C VAL A 343 22.10 -13.86 1.94
N GLY A 344 23.29 -13.34 1.63
CA GLY A 344 24.20 -12.75 2.60
C GLY A 344 23.59 -11.55 3.33
N LEU A 345 22.93 -10.64 2.59
CA LEU A 345 22.22 -9.51 3.21
C LEU A 345 21.07 -9.99 4.10
N LEU A 346 20.28 -10.98 3.66
CA LEU A 346 19.18 -11.52 4.46
C LEU A 346 19.69 -12.19 5.74
N GLN A 347 20.76 -12.98 5.67
CA GLN A 347 21.40 -13.61 6.82
C GLN A 347 21.97 -12.59 7.82
N GLU A 348 22.60 -11.52 7.33
CA GLU A 348 23.05 -10.40 8.17
C GLU A 348 21.89 -9.76 8.94
N LYS A 349 20.69 -9.75 8.34
CA LYS A 349 19.46 -9.24 8.97
C LYS A 349 18.67 -10.29 9.76
N GLY A 350 19.20 -11.50 9.93
CA GLY A 350 18.60 -12.59 10.71
C GLY A 350 17.72 -13.57 9.92
N TYR A 351 17.48 -13.31 8.63
CA TYR A 351 16.61 -14.15 7.79
C TYR A 351 17.35 -15.35 7.20
N LYS A 352 16.64 -16.45 6.97
CA LYS A 352 17.18 -17.68 6.37
C LYS A 352 16.41 -18.06 5.11
N SER A 353 17.07 -18.79 4.19
CA SER A 353 16.36 -19.43 3.08
C SER A 353 15.74 -20.74 3.57
N GLY A 354 14.45 -20.96 3.30
CA GLY A 354 13.77 -22.19 3.69
C GLY A 354 12.28 -22.19 3.40
N LYS A 355 11.59 -23.22 3.90
CA LYS A 355 10.15 -23.41 3.73
C LYS A 355 9.38 -22.18 4.21
N LEU A 356 8.48 -21.72 3.35
CA LEU A 356 7.57 -20.64 3.63
C LEU A 356 6.65 -20.96 4.81
N GLN A 357 6.45 -19.98 5.67
CA GLN A 357 5.41 -19.98 6.69
C GLN A 357 4.42 -18.86 6.40
N ALA A 358 3.15 -19.17 6.61
CA ALA A 358 2.07 -18.23 6.39
C ALA A 358 2.11 -17.10 7.43
N LEU A 359 1.65 -15.92 7.02
CA LEU A 359 1.43 -14.81 7.94
C LEU A 359 0.13 -15.07 8.72
N SER A 360 0.19 -15.87 9.79
CA SER A 360 -0.98 -16.16 10.61
C SER A 360 -1.25 -15.02 11.60
N VAL A 361 -2.10 -14.09 11.17
CA VAL A 361 -2.40 -12.90 11.97
C VAL A 361 -3.59 -13.16 12.87
N ARG A 362 -3.39 -13.08 14.19
CA ARG A 362 -4.51 -13.14 15.14
C ARG A 362 -5.32 -11.83 15.09
N PRO A 363 -6.65 -11.90 14.95
CA PRO A 363 -7.49 -10.71 14.96
C PRO A 363 -7.48 -10.05 16.35
N LEU A 364 -7.66 -8.72 16.37
CA LEU A 364 -7.81 -7.98 17.62
C LEU A 364 -9.03 -8.43 18.41
N PRO A 365 -8.94 -8.55 19.75
CA PRO A 365 -10.10 -8.77 20.59
C PRO A 365 -11.14 -7.65 20.38
N PRO A 366 -12.44 -7.97 20.22
CA PRO A 366 -13.48 -6.96 19.97
C PRO A 366 -13.52 -5.84 21.02
N GLY A 367 -13.23 -6.15 22.29
CA GLY A 367 -13.20 -5.16 23.37
C GLY A 367 -12.13 -4.07 23.17
N VAL A 368 -10.95 -4.43 22.66
CA VAL A 368 -9.88 -3.47 22.35
C VAL A 368 -10.31 -2.56 21.19
N TYR A 369 -10.90 -3.16 20.15
CA TYR A 369 -11.41 -2.42 18.99
C TYR A 369 -12.52 -1.42 19.40
N LEU A 370 -13.43 -1.84 20.29
CA LEU A 370 -14.49 -0.97 20.82
C LEU A 370 -13.96 0.15 21.69
N LEU A 371 -12.96 -0.11 22.54
CA LEU A 371 -12.32 0.93 23.34
C LEU A 371 -11.69 2.01 22.45
N MET A 372 -11.03 1.60 21.36
CA MET A 372 -10.49 2.53 20.36
C MET A 372 -11.59 3.36 19.70
N GLY A 373 -12.69 2.72 19.27
CA GLY A 373 -13.85 3.40 18.71
C GLY A 373 -14.49 4.39 19.69
N ALA A 374 -14.62 4.00 20.96
CA ALA A 374 -15.13 4.87 22.03
C ALA A 374 -14.23 6.09 22.26
N GLY A 375 -12.90 5.93 22.22
CA GLY A 375 -11.98 7.06 22.30
C GLY A 375 -12.07 8.01 21.10
N LEU A 376 -12.23 7.48 19.87
CA LEU A 376 -12.45 8.32 18.69
C LEU A 376 -13.76 9.12 18.79
N LEU A 377 -14.83 8.50 19.29
CA LEU A 377 -16.09 9.17 19.57
C LEU A 377 -15.94 10.23 20.66
N ALA A 378 -15.25 9.91 21.75
CA ALA A 378 -14.96 10.86 22.83
C ALA A 378 -14.19 12.08 22.31
N PHE A 379 -13.18 11.87 21.44
CA PHE A 379 -12.45 12.95 20.81
C PHE A 379 -13.33 13.78 19.87
N THR A 380 -14.22 13.13 19.12
CA THR A 380 -15.18 13.83 18.25
C THR A 380 -16.13 14.70 19.06
N LEU A 381 -16.63 14.21 20.19
CA LEU A 381 -17.49 14.97 21.10
C LEU A 381 -16.76 16.15 21.75
N LEU A 382 -15.48 15.96 22.12
CA LEU A 382 -14.61 17.04 22.59
C LEU A 382 -14.41 18.10 21.50
N PHE A 383 -14.17 17.69 20.25
CA PHE A 383 -14.06 18.61 19.12
C PHE A 383 -15.39 19.33 18.85
N LEU A 384 -16.51 18.61 18.86
CA LEU A 384 -17.84 19.20 18.67
C LEU A 384 -18.15 20.26 19.73
N ARG A 385 -17.72 20.06 20.98
CA ARG A 385 -17.84 21.05 22.05
C ARG A 385 -17.10 22.36 21.73
N THR A 386 -16.03 22.32 20.95
CA THR A 386 -15.34 23.55 20.49
C THR A 386 -16.17 24.33 19.47
N ILE A 387 -17.02 23.63 18.70
CA ILE A 387 -17.86 24.21 17.64
C ILE A 387 -19.22 24.66 18.19
N ILE A 388 -19.84 23.85 19.07
CA ILE A 388 -21.20 24.03 19.60
C ILE A 388 -21.16 23.98 21.14
N PRO A 389 -21.83 24.90 21.86
CA PRO A 389 -21.91 24.86 23.32
C PRO A 389 -22.87 23.75 23.77
N VAL A 390 -22.35 22.54 23.92
CA VAL A 390 -23.12 21.39 24.40
C VAL A 390 -22.88 21.17 25.90
N ARG A 391 -23.93 20.84 26.65
CA ARG A 391 -23.82 20.50 28.08
C ARG A 391 -23.03 19.19 28.27
N PRO A 392 -22.15 19.07 29.28
CA PRO A 392 -21.30 17.88 29.48
C PRO A 392 -22.08 16.56 29.60
N LEU A 393 -23.23 16.58 30.28
CA LEU A 393 -24.07 15.39 30.45
C LEU A 393 -24.62 14.87 29.12
N VAL A 394 -24.91 15.76 28.16
CA VAL A 394 -25.34 15.37 26.81
C VAL A 394 -24.20 14.69 26.06
N LEU A 395 -22.95 15.08 26.27
CA LEU A 395 -21.80 14.41 25.65
C LEU A 395 -21.68 12.96 26.11
N ILE A 396 -21.81 12.70 27.43
CA ILE A 396 -21.78 11.34 27.97
C ILE A 396 -22.98 10.53 27.44
N LEU A 397 -24.17 11.15 27.39
CA LEU A 397 -25.38 10.49 26.89
C LEU A 397 -25.30 10.16 25.40
N LEU A 398 -24.56 10.94 24.60
CA LEU A 398 -24.29 10.64 23.18
C LEU A 398 -23.20 9.58 22.98
N LEU A 399 -22.28 9.41 23.94
CA LEU A 399 -21.19 8.45 23.84
C LEU A 399 -21.72 7.00 23.81
N VAL A 400 -22.69 6.67 24.67
CA VAL A 400 -23.25 5.31 24.80
C VAL A 400 -23.95 4.81 23.50
N PRO A 401 -24.91 5.54 22.90
CA PRO A 401 -25.50 5.11 21.63
C PRO A 401 -24.48 5.17 20.49
N GLY A 402 -23.50 6.08 20.53
CA GLY A 402 -22.42 6.14 19.56
C GLY A 402 -21.54 4.89 19.59
N THR A 403 -21.13 4.43 20.77
CA THR A 403 -20.32 3.21 20.90
C THR A 403 -21.12 1.96 20.53
N ALA A 404 -22.40 1.90 20.90
CA ALA A 404 -23.30 0.84 20.46
C ALA A 404 -23.43 0.80 18.94
N PHE A 405 -23.54 1.96 18.27
CA PHE A 405 -23.58 2.03 16.81
C PHE A 405 -22.27 1.53 16.17
N VAL A 406 -21.10 1.93 16.70
CA VAL A 406 -19.81 1.41 16.21
C VAL A 406 -19.71 -0.11 16.40
N PHE A 407 -20.23 -0.65 17.50
CA PHE A 407 -20.29 -2.09 17.71
C PHE A 407 -21.20 -2.80 16.69
N LEU A 408 -22.39 -2.27 16.42
CA LEU A 408 -23.30 -2.81 15.41
C LEU A 408 -22.68 -2.79 14.01
N LEU A 409 -21.98 -1.70 13.65
CA LEU A 409 -21.22 -1.64 12.39
C LEU A 409 -20.12 -2.70 12.34
N PHE A 410 -19.38 -2.90 13.44
CA PHE A 410 -18.33 -3.91 13.53
C PHE A 410 -18.87 -5.33 13.35
N LEU A 411 -20.05 -5.63 13.92
CA LEU A 411 -20.74 -6.91 13.73
C LEU A 411 -21.22 -7.10 12.29
N TRP A 412 -21.67 -6.03 11.63
CA TRP A 412 -22.17 -6.10 10.27
C TRP A 412 -21.05 -6.25 9.23
N ASN A 413 -20.01 -5.40 9.29
CA ASN A 413 -18.89 -5.46 8.37
C ASN A 413 -17.61 -4.88 9.00
N ARG A 414 -16.68 -5.76 9.37
CA ARG A 414 -15.40 -5.40 10.01
C ARG A 414 -14.51 -4.55 9.12
N ILE A 415 -14.43 -4.89 7.82
CA ILE A 415 -13.56 -4.20 6.86
C ILE A 415 -14.06 -2.77 6.64
N LEU A 416 -15.37 -2.60 6.39
CA LEU A 416 -15.97 -1.29 6.21
C LEU A 416 -15.83 -0.43 7.47
N THR A 417 -16.08 -1.02 8.65
CA THR A 417 -15.93 -0.32 9.93
C THR A 417 -14.49 0.20 10.11
N GLY A 418 -13.48 -0.64 9.84
CA GLY A 418 -12.09 -0.22 9.85
C GLY A 418 -11.82 0.95 8.92
N GLN A 419 -12.27 0.88 7.66
CA GLN A 419 -12.10 1.97 6.69
C GLN A 419 -12.73 3.29 7.16
N VAL A 420 -13.96 3.22 7.69
CA VAL A 420 -14.70 4.41 8.15
C VAL A 420 -14.05 5.02 9.39
N LEU A 421 -13.70 4.23 10.40
CA LEU A 421 -13.05 4.73 11.62
C LEU A 421 -11.64 5.26 11.35
N SER A 422 -10.87 4.60 10.47
CA SER A 422 -9.58 5.09 10.00
C SER A 422 -9.71 6.41 9.25
N LEU A 423 -10.69 6.56 8.35
CA LEU A 423 -10.94 7.82 7.65
C LEU A 423 -11.39 8.92 8.61
N TRP A 424 -12.27 8.61 9.57
CA TRP A 424 -12.72 9.56 10.57
C TRP A 424 -11.54 10.07 11.41
N THR A 425 -10.66 9.17 11.85
CA THR A 425 -9.41 9.52 12.54
C THR A 425 -8.51 10.39 11.66
N ALA A 426 -8.36 10.00 10.39
CA ALA A 426 -7.54 10.68 9.38
C ALA A 426 -7.96 12.13 9.13
N LEU A 427 -9.25 12.43 9.26
CA LEU A 427 -9.80 13.76 9.10
C LEU A 427 -9.77 14.57 10.39
N LEU A 428 -10.14 13.95 11.50
CA LEU A 428 -10.38 14.64 12.76
C LEU A 428 -9.08 15.16 13.40
N PHE A 429 -8.03 14.34 13.47
CA PHE A 429 -6.79 14.70 14.16
C PHE A 429 -6.02 15.85 13.48
N PRO A 430 -5.73 15.80 12.16
CA PRO A 430 -5.06 16.91 11.48
C PRO A 430 -5.86 18.21 11.53
N LEU A 431 -7.20 18.11 11.38
CA LEU A 431 -8.07 19.28 11.42
C LEU A 431 -8.09 19.90 12.82
N TYR A 432 -8.24 19.09 13.87
CA TYR A 432 -8.17 19.55 15.25
C TYR A 432 -6.83 20.24 15.54
N ALA A 433 -5.71 19.60 15.20
CA ALA A 433 -4.38 20.12 15.45
C ALA A 433 -4.16 21.48 14.76
N VAL A 434 -4.51 21.60 13.48
CA VAL A 434 -4.33 22.86 12.74
C VAL A 434 -5.28 23.94 13.24
N LEU A 435 -6.57 23.67 13.42
CA LEU A 435 -7.53 24.68 13.87
C LEU A 435 -7.19 25.22 15.26
N THR A 436 -6.74 24.36 16.16
CA THR A 436 -6.42 24.77 17.54
C THR A 436 -5.01 25.34 17.68
N LEU A 437 -3.99 24.76 17.03
CA LEU A 437 -2.60 25.16 17.23
C LEU A 437 -2.14 26.23 16.23
N TYR A 438 -2.55 26.16 14.96
CA TYR A 438 -2.04 27.10 13.94
C TYR A 438 -2.79 28.43 13.96
N PHE A 439 -4.10 28.40 14.25
CA PHE A 439 -4.93 29.61 14.28
C PHE A 439 -5.06 30.22 15.69
N SER A 440 -4.35 29.69 16.70
CA SER A 440 -4.26 30.29 18.03
C SER A 440 -3.49 31.63 18.03
N PRO A 441 -3.97 32.67 18.75
CA PRO A 441 -3.37 33.99 18.71
C PRO A 441 -1.99 33.98 19.38
N PRO A 442 -1.09 34.89 18.97
CA PRO A 442 0.10 35.19 19.74
C PRO A 442 -0.26 35.59 21.16
N LEU A 443 0.34 34.90 22.14
CA LEU A 443 0.42 35.40 23.51
C LEU A 443 1.25 36.68 23.44
N ARG A 444 0.60 37.83 23.32
CA ARG A 444 1.26 39.09 23.59
C ARG A 444 1.35 39.18 25.12
N GLU A 445 2.55 39.09 25.65
CA GLU A 445 2.82 39.59 27.01
C GLU A 445 2.23 40.99 27.10
N LYS A 446 1.53 41.26 28.20
CA LYS A 446 1.04 42.59 28.53
C LYS A 446 2.19 43.58 28.33
N GLU A 447 2.06 44.49 27.36
CA GLU A 447 2.80 45.74 27.34
C GLU A 447 2.39 46.52 28.59
N GLU A 448 3.10 46.30 29.69
CA GLU A 448 3.11 47.25 30.80
C GLU A 448 4.13 48.35 30.49
N ARG A 449 3.55 49.52 30.17
CA ARG A 449 4.03 50.90 30.40
C ARG A 449 5.45 51.28 29.97
N GLY A 450 5.48 52.31 29.12
CA GLY A 450 6.49 53.38 29.17
C GLY A 450 7.77 53.13 28.38
N CYS A 451 7.80 53.59 27.13
CA CYS A 451 8.98 54.25 26.58
C CYS A 451 8.57 55.02 25.33
N GLU A 452 8.85 56.32 25.38
CA GLU A 452 8.52 57.34 24.39
C GLU A 452 9.03 56.95 22.99
N ARG A 453 8.18 57.10 21.97
CA ARG A 453 8.59 57.05 20.57
C ARG A 453 9.30 58.36 20.21
N GLY A 454 10.62 58.36 20.26
CA GLY A 454 11.43 59.38 19.56
C GLY A 454 11.35 59.19 18.03
N PRO A 455 11.30 60.26 17.23
CA PRO A 455 11.24 60.18 15.78
C PRO A 455 12.63 59.91 15.19
N GLY A 456 12.70 59.04 14.17
CA GLY A 456 13.85 58.92 13.29
C GLY A 456 14.92 57.92 13.74
N ARG A 457 14.92 56.71 13.17
CA ARG A 457 16.13 55.96 12.81
C ARG A 457 15.79 54.99 11.68
N GLY A 458 16.54 55.13 10.58
CA GLY A 458 16.33 54.46 9.30
C GLY A 458 16.34 52.94 9.37
N ALA A 459 15.91 52.36 8.25
CA ALA A 459 15.86 50.93 7.98
C ALA A 459 17.07 50.18 8.57
N ARG A 460 16.85 49.46 9.68
CA ARG A 460 17.87 48.58 10.23
C ARG A 460 18.09 47.40 9.29
N ALA A 461 19.36 47.03 9.13
CA ALA A 461 19.80 45.95 8.26
C ALA A 461 19.00 44.65 8.56
N PRO A 462 18.39 44.03 7.56
CA PRO A 462 17.55 42.83 7.69
C PRO A 462 18.27 41.54 8.11
N VAL A 463 19.61 41.47 8.07
CA VAL A 463 20.37 40.44 8.81
C VAL A 463 20.05 40.52 10.31
N LEU A 464 19.91 41.74 10.84
CA LEU A 464 19.48 41.95 12.22
C LEU A 464 17.99 41.66 12.43
N GLN A 465 17.15 41.57 11.39
CA GLN A 465 15.72 41.27 11.55
C GLN A 465 15.45 39.81 11.94
N LEU A 466 16.27 38.86 11.46
CA LEU A 466 16.25 37.47 11.91
C LEU A 466 16.74 37.36 13.37
N PHE A 467 17.74 38.17 13.75
CA PHE A 467 18.21 38.32 15.14
C PHE A 467 17.29 39.17 16.05
N THR A 468 16.32 39.92 15.49
CA THR A 468 15.29 40.64 16.26
C THR A 468 14.02 39.82 16.49
N LEU A 469 13.90 38.64 15.86
CA LEU A 469 12.89 37.68 16.28
C LEU A 469 13.21 37.31 17.74
N ARG A 470 12.27 37.60 18.64
CA ARG A 470 12.43 37.24 20.04
C ARG A 470 12.67 35.71 20.10
N PRO A 471 13.57 35.21 20.95
CA PRO A 471 13.75 33.76 21.17
C PRO A 471 12.42 33.03 21.41
N GLY A 472 11.45 33.72 22.01
CA GLY A 472 10.09 33.24 22.21
C GLY A 472 9.31 32.87 20.93
N PHE A 473 9.61 33.44 19.76
CA PHE A 473 9.01 33.02 18.48
C PHE A 473 9.41 31.59 18.13
N PHE A 474 10.71 31.29 18.15
CA PHE A 474 11.22 29.96 17.79
C PHE A 474 10.74 28.89 18.77
N VAL A 475 10.73 29.21 20.07
CA VAL A 475 10.18 28.32 21.11
C VAL A 475 8.69 28.07 20.87
N ARG A 476 7.90 29.12 20.62
CA ARG A 476 6.45 28.97 20.39
C ARG A 476 6.15 28.18 19.12
N THR A 477 6.79 28.52 18.01
CA THR A 477 6.62 27.81 16.73
C THR A 477 7.05 26.35 16.88
N GLY A 478 8.17 26.09 17.55
CA GLY A 478 8.62 24.74 17.88
C GLY A 478 7.59 23.96 18.71
N LEU A 479 7.02 24.56 19.75
CA LEU A 479 5.97 23.94 20.58
C LEU A 479 4.69 23.66 19.77
N MET A 480 4.27 24.58 18.91
CA MET A 480 3.10 24.39 18.06
C MET A 480 3.30 23.25 17.05
N LEU A 481 4.45 23.20 16.38
CA LEU A 481 4.78 22.13 15.43
C LEU A 481 4.95 20.78 16.15
N CYS A 482 5.59 20.76 17.33
CA CYS A 482 5.72 19.57 18.15
C CYS A 482 4.35 19.07 18.63
N GLY A 483 3.48 19.96 19.10
CA GLY A 483 2.10 19.63 19.46
C GLY A 483 1.33 19.04 18.28
N THR A 484 1.40 19.66 17.10
CA THR A 484 0.77 19.14 15.87
C THR A 484 1.32 17.77 15.50
N PHE A 485 2.64 17.56 15.60
CA PHE A 485 3.27 16.28 15.34
C PHE A 485 2.79 15.20 16.32
N LEU A 486 2.78 15.46 17.63
CA LEU A 486 2.34 14.52 18.65
C LEU A 486 0.85 14.16 18.51
N PHE A 487 -0.02 15.13 18.25
CA PHE A 487 -1.43 14.86 17.95
C PHE A 487 -1.58 14.01 16.69
N SER A 488 -0.80 14.29 15.65
CA SER A 488 -0.85 13.54 14.40
C SER A 488 -0.32 12.12 14.57
N LEU A 489 0.69 11.94 15.43
CA LEU A 489 1.22 10.64 15.81
C LEU A 489 0.17 9.82 16.57
N ALA A 490 -0.53 10.42 17.53
CA ALA A 490 -1.63 9.79 18.24
C ALA A 490 -2.76 9.36 17.28
N GLY A 491 -3.14 10.23 16.35
CA GLY A 491 -4.10 9.91 15.28
C GLY A 491 -3.60 8.82 14.34
N GLY A 492 -2.31 8.82 14.00
CA GLY A 492 -1.69 7.79 13.17
C GLY A 492 -1.70 6.43 13.84
N LEU A 493 -1.34 6.35 15.12
CA LEU A 493 -1.41 5.12 15.92
C LEU A 493 -2.84 4.58 16.00
N LEU A 494 -3.81 5.46 16.26
CA LEU A 494 -5.22 5.07 16.32
C LEU A 494 -5.73 4.56 14.96
N LEU A 495 -5.38 5.26 13.87
CA LEU A 495 -5.68 4.85 12.49
C LEU A 495 -5.09 3.48 12.18
N HIS A 496 -3.81 3.26 12.50
CA HIS A 496 -3.12 1.99 12.32
C HIS A 496 -3.81 0.87 13.10
N GLY A 497 -4.18 1.14 14.36
CA GLY A 497 -4.91 0.19 15.19
C GLY A 497 -6.21 -0.26 14.52
N PHE A 498 -7.01 0.66 13.95
CA PHE A 498 -8.26 0.28 13.27
C PHE A 498 -8.04 -0.58 12.02
N LEU A 499 -6.87 -0.44 11.37
CA LEU A 499 -6.49 -1.26 10.22
C LEU A 499 -5.86 -2.60 10.62
N THR A 500 -5.58 -2.83 11.91
CA THR A 500 -4.91 -4.03 12.44
C THR A 500 -5.82 -5.26 12.37
N MET A 501 -6.03 -5.73 11.14
CA MET A 501 -6.84 -6.90 10.79
C MET A 501 -6.14 -7.70 9.66
N PRO A 502 -6.36 -9.02 9.57
CA PRO A 502 -5.72 -9.88 8.57
C PRO A 502 -5.80 -9.41 7.09
N PRO A 503 -6.95 -8.92 6.56
CA PRO A 503 -7.02 -8.52 5.15
C PRO A 503 -6.17 -7.28 4.82
N PHE A 504 -5.97 -6.37 5.77
CA PHE A 504 -5.13 -5.19 5.55
C PHE A 504 -3.65 -5.51 5.64
N TYR A 505 -3.28 -6.39 6.56
CA TYR A 505 -1.90 -6.80 6.77
C TYR A 505 -1.36 -7.65 5.61
N SER A 506 -2.15 -8.60 5.13
CA SER A 506 -1.80 -9.46 3.98
C SER A 506 -1.72 -8.70 2.65
N GLY A 507 -2.12 -7.43 2.59
CA GLY A 507 -2.17 -6.66 1.35
C GLY A 507 -3.36 -7.00 0.46
N LEU A 508 -4.37 -7.73 0.95
CA LEU A 508 -5.62 -7.95 0.22
C LEU A 508 -6.46 -6.67 0.15
N GLU A 509 -6.53 -5.92 1.25
CA GLU A 509 -7.24 -4.65 1.35
C GLU A 509 -6.28 -3.54 1.75
N PHE A 510 -6.52 -2.34 1.24
CA PHE A 510 -5.76 -1.15 1.63
C PHE A 510 -6.71 -0.05 2.03
N PHE A 511 -6.19 0.93 2.78
CA PHE A 511 -6.96 2.11 3.14
C PHE A 511 -7.38 2.88 1.88
N ARG A 512 -8.69 2.94 1.59
CA ARG A 512 -9.24 3.57 0.38
C ARG A 512 -9.38 5.09 0.54
N GLY A 513 -9.37 5.57 1.78
CA GLY A 513 -9.62 6.97 2.13
C GLY A 513 -8.44 7.92 1.90
N VAL A 514 -7.32 7.49 1.31
CA VAL A 514 -6.11 8.30 1.14
C VAL A 514 -6.41 9.63 0.44
N LYS A 515 -7.13 9.60 -0.68
CA LYS A 515 -7.47 10.81 -1.45
C LYS A 515 -8.30 11.80 -0.64
N ILE A 516 -9.31 11.31 0.08
CA ILE A 516 -10.20 12.14 0.92
C ILE A 516 -9.40 12.73 2.09
N MET A 517 -8.54 11.93 2.73
CA MET A 517 -7.67 12.36 3.82
C MET A 517 -6.73 13.51 3.43
N TYR A 518 -6.24 13.57 2.18
CA TYR A 518 -5.46 14.71 1.69
C TYR A 518 -6.32 15.91 1.31
N ALA A 519 -7.44 15.68 0.62
CA ALA A 519 -8.27 16.77 0.10
C ALA A 519 -9.07 17.49 1.19
N ALA A 520 -9.79 16.76 2.03
CA ALA A 520 -10.77 17.36 2.94
C ALA A 520 -10.13 18.27 4.02
N PRO A 521 -9.07 17.88 4.75
CA PRO A 521 -8.42 18.77 5.72
C PRO A 521 -7.83 20.01 5.04
N LEU A 522 -7.23 19.87 3.86
CA LEU A 522 -6.68 20.99 3.10
C LEU A 522 -7.77 21.98 2.67
N CYS A 523 -8.88 21.49 2.14
CA CYS A 523 -10.03 22.33 1.77
C CYS A 523 -10.63 23.03 3.00
N LEU A 524 -10.82 22.31 4.11
CA LEU A 524 -11.37 22.87 5.35
C LEU A 524 -10.44 23.92 5.96
N ALA A 525 -9.13 23.66 5.99
CA ALA A 525 -8.14 24.62 6.48
C ALA A 525 -8.04 25.85 5.56
N GLY A 526 -8.12 25.66 4.24
CA GLY A 526 -8.16 26.76 3.27
C GLY A 526 -9.41 27.62 3.43
N LEU A 527 -10.57 27.00 3.61
CA LEU A 527 -11.82 27.72 3.91
C LEU A 527 -11.73 28.47 5.25
N ALA A 528 -11.15 27.85 6.28
CA ALA A 528 -10.92 28.52 7.57
C ALA A 528 -9.96 29.73 7.43
N ALA A 529 -8.90 29.60 6.62
CA ALA A 529 -7.97 30.68 6.32
C ALA A 529 -8.66 31.85 5.59
N LEU A 530 -9.51 31.55 4.61
CA LEU A 530 -10.30 32.55 3.90
C LEU A 530 -11.36 33.19 4.82
N ALA A 531 -11.97 32.40 5.71
CA ALA A 531 -12.91 32.88 6.72
C ALA A 531 -12.25 33.92 7.61
N TYR A 532 -11.08 33.56 8.14
CA TYR A 532 -10.25 34.43 8.97
C TYR A 532 -9.89 35.73 8.26
N TRP A 533 -9.53 35.68 6.98
CA TRP A 533 -9.24 36.88 6.20
C TRP A 533 -10.47 37.77 5.96
N SER A 534 -11.62 37.16 5.64
CA SER A 534 -12.85 37.88 5.31
C SER A 534 -13.52 38.55 6.52
N ALA A 535 -13.27 38.03 7.72
CA ALA A 535 -13.91 38.47 8.96
C ALA A 535 -13.63 39.94 9.28
N GLY A 536 -12.51 40.52 8.83
CA GLY A 536 -12.32 41.97 8.63
C GLY A 536 -12.45 42.93 9.83
N GLU A 537 -13.04 42.52 10.94
CA GLU A 537 -13.29 43.33 12.12
C GLU A 537 -12.17 43.14 13.15
N VAL A 538 -11.52 44.26 13.43
CA VAL A 538 -10.32 44.38 14.25
C VAL A 538 -10.56 44.03 15.73
N GLU A 539 -11.82 43.86 16.16
CA GLU A 539 -12.14 43.51 17.55
C GLU A 539 -12.13 42.00 17.83
N THR A 540 -12.61 41.16 16.92
CA THR A 540 -12.41 39.69 17.00
C THR A 540 -10.95 39.30 16.71
N CYS A 541 -10.19 40.20 16.08
CA CYS A 541 -8.75 40.05 15.86
C CYS A 541 -7.90 40.19 17.15
N ARG A 542 -8.45 40.71 18.26
CA ARG A 542 -7.73 40.81 19.56
C ARG A 542 -7.73 39.50 20.35
N SER A 543 -8.70 38.63 20.08
CA SER A 543 -8.84 37.31 20.67
C SER A 543 -8.84 36.29 19.54
N GLY A 544 -7.66 35.90 19.03
CA GLY A 544 -7.61 34.74 18.13
C GLY A 544 -8.20 33.49 18.79
N PHE A 545 -8.02 32.32 18.18
CA PHE A 545 -8.46 31.02 18.72
C PHE A 545 -7.92 30.58 20.11
N ARG A 546 -7.63 31.50 21.04
CA ARG A 546 -7.58 31.22 22.48
C ARG A 546 -8.94 30.69 22.84
N LEU A 547 -9.05 29.37 23.07
CA LEU A 547 -10.15 28.73 23.81
C LEU A 547 -11.44 29.52 23.64
N LEU A 548 -11.93 29.65 22.41
CA LEU A 548 -13.19 30.36 22.18
C LEU A 548 -14.20 29.69 23.12
N PRO A 549 -14.94 30.45 23.95
CA PRO A 549 -15.99 29.86 24.76
C PRO A 549 -16.85 29.01 23.82
N ALA A 550 -17.15 27.78 24.25
CA ALA A 550 -17.80 26.77 23.43
C ALA A 550 -18.93 27.40 22.60
N GLY A 551 -18.89 27.26 21.26
CA GLY A 551 -19.94 27.79 20.37
C GLY A 551 -19.57 28.95 19.43
N GLU A 552 -18.49 29.69 19.68
CA GLU A 552 -18.14 30.85 18.83
C GLU A 552 -17.44 30.46 17.51
N LEU A 553 -16.75 29.30 17.46
CA LEU A 553 -16.19 28.73 16.22
C LEU A 553 -17.30 28.44 15.19
N GLY A 554 -18.38 27.78 15.62
CA GLY A 554 -19.51 27.42 14.76
C GLY A 554 -20.23 28.65 14.19
N LYS A 555 -20.43 29.69 15.02
CA LYS A 555 -21.03 30.96 14.57
C LYS A 555 -20.18 31.66 13.52
N THR A 556 -18.87 31.71 13.72
CA THR A 556 -17.93 32.36 12.80
C THR A 556 -17.86 31.61 11.45
N CYS A 557 -17.76 30.28 11.48
CA CYS A 557 -17.78 29.45 10.27
C CYS A 557 -19.12 29.53 9.53
N LEU A 558 -20.25 29.47 10.25
CA LEU A 558 -21.58 29.55 9.64
C LEU A 558 -21.85 30.94 9.04
N ALA A 559 -21.42 32.00 9.72
CA ALA A 559 -21.49 33.37 9.20
C ALA A 559 -20.66 33.51 7.92
N PHE A 560 -19.47 32.89 7.87
CA PHE A 560 -18.63 32.88 6.68
C PHE A 560 -19.24 32.10 5.52
N ILE A 561 -19.75 30.89 5.75
CA ILE A 561 -20.41 30.08 4.71
C ILE A 561 -21.61 30.86 4.14
N ARG A 562 -22.45 31.45 5.00
CA ARG A 562 -23.57 32.30 4.57
C ARG A 562 -23.09 33.53 3.79
N ARG A 563 -21.94 34.09 4.11
CA ARG A 563 -21.35 35.24 3.41
C ARG A 563 -20.76 34.87 2.05
N ILE A 564 -20.09 33.71 1.92
CA ILE A 564 -19.62 33.19 0.63
C ILE A 564 -20.81 32.92 -0.29
N LEU A 565 -21.83 32.19 0.21
CA LEU A 565 -23.01 31.83 -0.58
C LEU A 565 -23.79 33.06 -1.07
N ARG A 566 -23.65 34.20 -0.39
CA ARG A 566 -24.31 35.47 -0.76
C ARG A 566 -23.42 36.43 -1.55
N ARG A 567 -22.14 36.12 -1.75
CA ARG A 567 -21.22 36.98 -2.52
C ARG A 567 -21.35 36.63 -4.01
N PRO A 568 -21.48 37.63 -4.91
CA PRO A 568 -21.45 37.37 -6.34
C PRO A 568 -20.09 36.79 -6.74
N LEU A 569 -20.11 35.69 -7.50
CA LEU A 569 -18.91 35.04 -8.02
C LEU A 569 -18.26 35.93 -9.08
N VAL A 570 -17.00 36.32 -8.86
CA VAL A 570 -16.22 37.11 -9.82
C VAL A 570 -15.40 36.15 -10.70
N LEU A 571 -15.10 36.53 -11.96
CA LEU A 571 -14.27 35.72 -12.86
C LEU A 571 -12.90 35.36 -12.25
N GLY A 572 -12.33 36.26 -11.43
CA GLY A 572 -11.09 35.97 -10.68
C GLY A 572 -11.25 34.85 -9.65
N ASP A 573 -12.41 34.71 -9.00
CA ASP A 573 -12.69 33.61 -8.07
C ASP A 573 -12.80 32.27 -8.83
N LEU A 574 -13.37 32.28 -10.04
CA LEU A 574 -13.43 31.11 -10.94
C LEU A 574 -12.05 30.68 -11.43
N ILE A 575 -11.19 31.63 -11.82
CA ILE A 575 -9.81 31.36 -12.25
C ILE A 575 -9.00 30.79 -11.07
N PHE A 576 -9.12 31.39 -9.88
CA PHE A 576 -8.46 30.90 -8.68
C PHE A 576 -8.92 29.48 -8.31
N LEU A 577 -10.23 29.22 -8.32
CA LEU A 577 -10.78 27.89 -8.09
C LEU A 577 -10.30 26.89 -9.15
N GLY A 578 -10.21 27.29 -10.42
CA GLY A 578 -9.66 26.49 -11.50
C GLY A 578 -8.20 26.10 -11.28
N ILE A 579 -7.34 27.04 -10.89
CA ILE A 579 -5.94 26.78 -10.55
C ILE A 579 -5.84 25.86 -9.32
N LEU A 580 -6.64 26.11 -8.29
CA LEU A 580 -6.67 25.28 -7.09
C LEU A 580 -7.08 23.83 -7.42
N LEU A 581 -8.11 23.65 -8.25
CA LEU A 581 -8.57 22.35 -8.71
C LEU A 581 -7.53 21.66 -9.60
N LEU A 582 -6.79 22.40 -10.44
CA LEU A 582 -5.70 21.87 -11.25
C LEU A 582 -4.53 21.38 -10.38
N VAL A 583 -4.13 22.16 -9.38
CA VAL A 583 -3.08 21.79 -8.41
C VAL A 583 -3.51 20.58 -7.59
N ALA A 584 -4.77 20.56 -7.12
CA ALA A 584 -5.34 19.42 -6.42
C ALA A 584 -5.40 18.18 -7.31
N TYR A 585 -5.82 18.32 -8.58
CA TYR A 585 -5.85 17.25 -9.57
C TYR A 585 -4.47 16.66 -9.80
N PHE A 586 -3.47 17.50 -10.12
CA PHE A 586 -2.09 17.07 -10.33
C PHE A 586 -1.50 16.37 -9.10
N TYR A 587 -1.83 16.85 -7.90
CA TYR A 587 -1.37 16.22 -6.67
C TYR A 587 -2.06 14.88 -6.41
N LEU A 588 -3.38 14.80 -6.60
CA LEU A 588 -4.17 13.60 -6.39
C LEU A 588 -3.80 12.49 -7.39
N THR A 589 -3.51 12.83 -8.65
CA THR A 589 -3.02 11.86 -9.64
C THR A 589 -1.62 11.34 -9.30
N ARG A 590 -0.71 12.21 -8.81
CA ARG A 590 0.63 11.80 -8.34
C ARG A 590 0.63 10.98 -7.04
N THR A 591 -0.47 10.98 -6.29
CA THR A 591 -0.63 10.12 -5.10
C THR A 591 -1.13 8.71 -5.40
N GLY A 592 -1.52 8.43 -6.64
CA GLY A 592 -1.88 7.09 -7.11
C GLY A 592 -0.66 6.31 -7.58
N HIS A 593 -0.69 4.98 -7.38
CA HIS A 593 0.31 4.08 -7.95
C HIS A 593 0.39 4.29 -9.47
N VAL A 594 1.61 4.33 -10.01
CA VAL A 594 1.94 4.42 -11.45
C VAL A 594 2.02 5.85 -12.04
N THR A 595 2.81 6.73 -11.45
CA THR A 595 3.48 7.80 -12.24
C THR A 595 4.97 7.78 -11.95
N GLU A 596 5.77 7.66 -13.01
CA GLU A 596 7.23 7.59 -12.98
C GLU A 596 7.80 8.75 -12.15
N ILE A 597 8.51 8.38 -11.08
CA ILE A 597 9.28 9.30 -10.27
C ILE A 597 10.45 9.78 -11.13
N THR A 598 10.73 11.08 -11.16
CA THR A 598 11.90 11.57 -11.91
C THR A 598 13.18 10.92 -11.38
N ALA A 599 14.13 10.61 -12.28
CA ALA A 599 15.38 9.94 -11.90
C ALA A 599 16.14 10.69 -10.78
N ALA A 600 16.11 12.03 -10.82
CA ALA A 600 16.70 12.89 -9.78
C ALA A 600 16.01 12.75 -8.42
N GLU A 601 14.68 12.64 -8.37
CA GLU A 601 13.95 12.40 -7.13
C GLU A 601 14.25 10.99 -6.58
N SER A 602 14.37 9.98 -7.45
CA SER A 602 14.76 8.62 -7.06
C SER A 602 16.17 8.58 -6.45
N GLN A 603 17.14 9.26 -7.05
CA GLN A 603 18.51 9.35 -6.52
C GLN A 603 18.57 10.08 -5.18
N ALA A 604 17.90 11.22 -5.04
CA ALA A 604 17.83 11.95 -3.76
C ALA A 604 17.17 11.11 -2.67
N ARG A 605 16.14 10.31 -3.01
CA ARG A 605 15.50 9.36 -2.10
C ARG A 605 16.47 8.26 -1.67
N GLY A 606 17.23 7.68 -2.60
CA GLY A 606 18.23 6.66 -2.32
C GLY A 606 19.35 7.18 -1.42
N PHE A 607 19.88 8.38 -1.70
CA PHE A 607 20.92 9.00 -0.87
C PHE A 607 20.46 9.21 0.58
N LEU A 608 19.25 9.75 0.79
CA LEU A 608 18.72 9.96 2.13
C LEU A 608 18.42 8.65 2.85
N GLU A 609 18.02 7.60 2.13
CA GLU A 609 17.81 6.28 2.71
C GLU A 609 19.14 5.66 3.19
N THR A 610 20.21 5.75 2.40
CA THR A 610 21.54 5.29 2.81
C THR A 610 22.09 6.09 3.98
N ALA A 611 21.92 7.42 3.98
CA ALA A 611 22.45 8.30 5.02
C ALA A 611 21.71 8.18 6.36
N LEU A 612 20.39 7.97 6.34
CA LEU A 612 19.55 7.96 7.54
C LEU A 612 19.07 6.55 7.95
N GLY A 613 19.37 5.52 7.16
CA GLY A 613 18.91 4.13 7.33
C GLY A 613 17.41 3.90 7.06
N VAL A 614 16.58 4.94 7.22
CA VAL A 614 15.14 4.94 6.97
C VAL A 614 14.76 6.17 6.16
N ARG A 615 14.07 5.95 5.04
CA ARG A 615 13.72 7.01 4.10
C ARG A 615 12.75 8.04 4.72
N PRO A 616 13.12 9.33 4.80
CA PRO A 616 12.24 10.38 5.33
C PRO A 616 11.05 10.64 4.41
N ARG A 617 9.94 11.12 5.00
CA ARG A 617 8.75 11.52 4.24
C ARG A 617 8.98 12.88 3.57
N PHE A 618 9.32 12.85 2.27
CA PHE A 618 9.59 14.04 1.45
C PHE A 618 8.52 15.14 1.53
N LYS A 619 7.24 14.77 1.64
CA LYS A 619 6.13 15.73 1.72
C LYS A 619 6.10 16.53 3.02
N GLU A 620 6.56 15.93 4.12
CA GLU A 620 6.60 16.55 5.44
C GLU A 620 7.71 17.59 5.52
N PHE A 621 8.93 17.19 5.18
CA PHE A 621 10.09 18.05 5.36
C PHE A 621 10.27 19.11 4.27
N LEU A 622 9.82 18.86 3.04
CA LEU A 622 10.02 19.80 1.93
C LEU A 622 8.88 20.83 1.80
N ILE A 623 7.66 20.45 2.19
CA ILE A 623 6.46 21.28 1.98
C ILE A 623 5.77 21.57 3.32
N GLY A 624 5.24 20.55 4.00
CA GLY A 624 4.33 20.75 5.13
C GLY A 624 4.91 21.61 6.25
N TYR A 625 6.02 21.18 6.87
CA TYR A 625 6.63 21.92 7.98
C TYR A 625 7.26 23.26 7.55
N PRO A 626 7.99 23.37 6.42
CA PRO A 626 8.54 24.65 5.99
C PRO A 626 7.47 25.72 5.71
N LEU A 627 6.36 25.35 5.05
CA LEU A 627 5.27 26.28 4.79
C LEU A 627 4.57 26.72 6.07
N ALA A 628 4.39 25.82 7.03
CA ALA A 628 3.85 26.17 8.34
C ALA A 628 4.77 27.17 9.07
N PHE A 629 6.09 26.94 9.03
CA PHE A 629 7.10 27.81 9.65
C PHE A 629 7.09 29.21 9.05
N LEU A 630 7.04 29.32 7.72
CA LEU A 630 6.93 30.60 7.01
C LEU A 630 5.58 31.29 7.29
N GLY A 631 4.49 30.52 7.35
CA GLY A 631 3.17 31.02 7.70
C GLY A 631 3.15 31.68 9.08
N PHE A 632 3.72 31.04 10.10
CA PHE A 632 3.84 31.62 11.44
C PHE A 632 4.66 32.91 11.48
N TYR A 633 5.77 32.96 10.74
CA TYR A 633 6.59 34.17 10.63
C TYR A 633 5.82 35.33 9.99
N LEU A 634 5.08 35.07 8.92
CA LEU A 634 4.31 36.11 8.22
C LEU A 634 3.11 36.61 9.03
N LEU A 635 2.57 35.81 9.95
CA LEU A 635 1.52 36.27 10.87
C LEU A 635 2.00 37.38 11.83
N GLU A 636 3.30 37.45 12.14
CA GLU A 636 3.86 38.52 12.97
C GLU A 636 4.00 39.85 12.22
N LYS A 637 3.91 39.84 10.89
CA LYS A 637 4.08 41.03 10.06
C LYS A 637 2.77 41.81 9.91
N PRO A 638 2.83 43.15 9.93
CA PRO A 638 1.65 43.98 9.67
C PRO A 638 1.26 43.94 8.18
N GLY A 639 -0.03 43.83 7.89
CA GLY A 639 -0.58 43.93 6.53
C GLY A 639 -1.65 42.89 6.21
N LYS A 640 -2.79 43.33 5.65
CA LYS A 640 -3.94 42.46 5.33
C LYS A 640 -3.61 41.36 4.32
N ASN A 641 -2.85 41.69 3.27
CA ASN A 641 -2.46 40.72 2.23
C ASN A 641 -1.40 39.72 2.71
N ILE A 642 -0.48 40.17 3.58
CA ILE A 642 0.54 39.31 4.17
C ILE A 642 -0.10 38.30 5.13
N ARG A 643 -1.12 38.72 5.90
CA ARG A 643 -1.90 37.82 6.76
C ARG A 643 -2.69 36.79 5.96
N LEU A 644 -3.27 37.17 4.81
CA LEU A 644 -3.92 36.19 3.92
C LEU A 644 -2.93 35.14 3.45
N LEU A 645 -1.77 35.58 2.94
CA LEU A 645 -0.71 34.67 2.51
C LEU A 645 -0.28 33.76 3.67
N ALA A 646 -0.07 34.31 4.86
CA ALA A 646 0.28 33.54 6.05
C ALA A 646 -0.75 32.44 6.37
N CYS A 647 -2.05 32.77 6.32
CA CYS A 647 -3.11 31.79 6.58
C CYS A 647 -3.20 30.72 5.49
N LEU A 648 -2.99 31.08 4.23
CA LEU A 648 -2.94 30.12 3.12
C LEU A 648 -1.72 29.18 3.22
N LEU A 649 -0.57 29.71 3.67
CA LEU A 649 0.62 28.89 3.92
C LEU A 649 0.42 27.94 5.11
N LEU A 650 -0.23 28.39 6.19
CA LEU A 650 -0.61 27.53 7.31
C LEU A 650 -1.63 26.46 6.90
N ALA A 651 -2.59 26.81 6.05
CA ALA A 651 -3.52 25.85 5.46
C ALA A 651 -2.79 24.81 4.60
N ALA A 652 -1.84 25.22 3.76
CA ALA A 652 -0.97 24.29 3.02
C ALA A 652 -0.08 23.46 3.96
N GLY A 653 0.31 24.01 5.11
CA GLY A 653 1.07 23.33 6.16
C GLY A 653 0.36 22.13 6.79
N ILE A 654 -0.97 21.98 6.63
CA ILE A 654 -1.71 20.78 7.05
C ILE A 654 -1.25 19.50 6.33
N LEU A 655 -0.52 19.64 5.22
CA LEU A 655 0.08 18.50 4.53
C LEU A 655 1.07 17.72 5.42
N ALA A 656 1.73 18.37 6.37
CA ALA A 656 2.60 17.69 7.34
C ALA A 656 1.82 16.70 8.23
N PRO A 657 0.84 17.12 9.05
CA PRO A 657 0.09 16.21 9.90
C PRO A 657 -0.66 15.13 9.09
N VAL A 658 -1.21 15.47 7.93
CA VAL A 658 -1.86 14.48 7.04
C VAL A 658 -0.88 13.41 6.54
N SER A 659 0.34 13.79 6.14
CA SER A 659 1.37 12.84 5.70
C SER A 659 1.82 11.91 6.84
N VAL A 660 1.85 12.39 8.07
CA VAL A 660 2.13 11.56 9.25
C VAL A 660 1.08 10.45 9.34
N LEU A 661 -0.23 10.77 9.34
CA LEU A 661 -1.28 9.75 9.41
C LEU A 661 -1.25 8.79 8.20
N ASN A 662 -0.94 9.31 7.00
CA ASN A 662 -0.76 8.47 5.82
C ASN A 662 0.37 7.45 5.99
N THR A 663 1.43 7.79 6.72
CA THR A 663 2.54 6.86 6.99
C THR A 663 2.05 5.65 7.79
N PHE A 664 1.16 5.87 8.75
CA PHE A 664 0.55 4.81 9.56
C PHE A 664 -0.60 4.07 8.87
N ALA A 665 -1.15 4.62 7.77
CA ALA A 665 -2.14 3.92 6.95
C ALA A 665 -1.55 2.75 6.15
N HIS A 666 -0.23 2.72 5.96
CA HIS A 666 0.49 1.61 5.34
C HIS A 666 0.87 0.56 6.39
N ILE A 667 -0.12 -0.21 6.84
CA ILE A 667 0.02 -1.17 7.95
C ILE A 667 1.05 -2.29 7.73
N GLN A 668 1.39 -2.58 6.47
CA GLN A 668 2.38 -3.62 6.14
C GLN A 668 3.78 -3.28 6.68
N ALA A 669 4.09 -1.98 6.76
CA ALA A 669 5.36 -1.52 7.25
C ALA A 669 5.37 -1.55 8.79
N PRO A 670 6.40 -2.15 9.41
CA PRO A 670 6.58 -2.13 10.86
C PRO A 670 6.39 -0.73 11.45
N ILE A 671 5.62 -0.65 12.53
CA ILE A 671 5.31 0.63 13.21
C ILE A 671 6.57 1.40 13.58
N VAL A 672 7.62 0.71 14.04
CA VAL A 672 8.91 1.33 14.37
C VAL A 672 9.51 2.04 13.17
N LEU A 673 9.43 1.46 11.97
CA LEU A 673 9.89 2.13 10.76
C LEU A 673 9.03 3.35 10.45
N SER A 674 7.71 3.23 10.53
CA SER A 674 6.79 4.35 10.35
C SER A 674 7.06 5.51 11.31
N LEU A 675 7.38 5.21 12.58
CA LEU A 675 7.79 6.19 13.57
C LEU A 675 9.07 6.93 13.17
N TRP A 676 10.12 6.18 12.79
CA TRP A 676 11.38 6.78 12.33
C TRP A 676 11.18 7.65 11.08
N ARG A 677 10.37 7.20 10.12
CA ARG A 677 10.06 7.99 8.90
C ARG A 677 9.44 9.34 9.22
N SER A 678 8.48 9.38 10.13
CA SER A 678 7.81 10.61 10.55
C SER A 678 8.71 11.48 11.46
N LEU A 679 9.54 10.87 12.30
CA LEU A 679 10.53 11.61 13.10
C LEU A 679 11.56 12.31 12.20
N HIS A 680 12.11 11.59 11.22
CA HIS A 680 13.01 12.19 10.22
C HIS A 680 12.33 13.30 9.42
N GLY A 681 11.07 13.11 9.03
CA GLY A 681 10.26 14.15 8.40
C GLY A 681 10.11 15.42 9.26
N PHE A 682 9.93 15.26 10.56
CA PHE A 682 9.74 16.36 11.51
C PHE A 682 10.99 17.22 11.70
N TRP A 683 12.13 16.63 12.09
CA TRP A 683 13.32 17.43 12.39
C TRP A 683 13.96 18.03 11.14
N LEU A 684 14.01 17.28 10.02
CA LEU A 684 14.43 17.84 8.73
C LEU A 684 13.50 18.95 8.27
N GLY A 685 12.19 18.79 8.50
CA GLY A 685 11.21 19.82 8.17
C GLY A 685 11.39 21.10 8.95
N GLY A 686 11.78 21.00 10.22
CA GLY A 686 12.19 22.15 11.03
C GLY A 686 13.41 22.86 10.43
N LEU A 687 14.46 22.12 10.06
CA LEU A 687 15.67 22.67 9.44
C LEU A 687 15.38 23.34 8.09
N CYS A 688 14.60 22.68 7.23
CA CYS A 688 14.16 23.24 5.95
C CYS A 688 13.28 24.47 6.14
N GLY A 689 12.45 24.52 7.19
CA GLY A 689 11.68 25.70 7.56
C GLY A 689 12.56 26.88 7.95
N LEU A 690 13.61 26.65 8.74
CA LEU A 690 14.61 27.67 9.08
C LEU A 690 15.37 28.16 7.82
N LEU A 691 15.76 27.25 6.94
CA LEU A 691 16.39 27.60 5.67
C LEU A 691 15.45 28.43 4.78
N LEU A 692 14.18 28.06 4.69
CA LEU A 692 13.18 28.79 3.90
C LEU A 692 12.96 30.21 4.47
N LEU A 693 12.94 30.37 5.79
CA LEU A 693 12.91 31.69 6.42
C LEU A 693 14.16 32.52 6.09
N PHE A 694 15.34 31.90 6.15
CA PHE A 694 16.59 32.55 5.79
C PHE A 694 16.55 33.05 4.34
N VAL A 695 16.19 32.17 3.38
CA VAL A 695 16.05 32.55 1.97
C VAL A 695 15.01 33.64 1.76
N TRP A 696 13.84 33.57 2.42
CA TRP A 696 12.79 34.57 2.30
C TRP A 696 13.25 35.95 2.80
N THR A 697 13.92 35.99 3.96
CA THR A 697 14.44 37.24 4.54
C THR A 697 15.55 37.85 3.69
N PHE A 698 16.48 37.04 3.17
CA PHE A 698 17.53 37.49 2.25
C PHE A 698 17.02 37.87 0.85
N GLY A 699 16.00 37.20 0.33
CA GLY A 699 15.37 37.55 -0.94
C GLY A 699 14.60 38.87 -0.87
N GLY A 700 13.86 39.11 0.22
CA GLY A 700 13.20 40.39 0.47
C GLY A 700 14.18 41.56 0.60
N LEU A 701 15.37 41.27 1.09
CA LEU A 701 16.54 42.13 1.18
C LEU A 701 17.03 42.60 -0.19
N PHE A 702 17.30 41.64 -1.07
CA PHE A 702 17.78 41.89 -2.42
C PHE A 702 16.73 42.67 -3.22
N ALA A 703 15.45 42.30 -3.11
CA ALA A 703 14.35 43.00 -3.75
C ALA A 703 14.10 44.42 -3.21
N ALA A 704 14.49 44.71 -1.96
CA ALA A 704 14.45 46.05 -1.38
C ALA A 704 15.66 46.89 -1.80
N ALA A 705 16.86 46.31 -1.85
CA ALA A 705 18.08 46.96 -2.33
C ALA A 705 17.95 47.38 -3.81
N VAL A 706 17.45 46.49 -4.67
CA VAL A 706 17.19 46.77 -6.09
C VAL A 706 16.09 47.84 -6.27
N ARG A 707 15.12 47.94 -5.35
CA ARG A 707 14.09 48.99 -5.38
C ARG A 707 14.62 50.35 -4.90
N SER A 708 15.54 50.39 -3.95
CA SER A 708 16.17 51.65 -3.52
C SER A 708 17.10 52.23 -4.59
N GLU A 709 17.68 51.38 -5.44
CA GLU A 709 18.55 51.80 -6.54
C GLU A 709 17.77 52.40 -7.73
N LYS A 710 16.49 52.02 -7.89
CA LYS A 710 15.58 52.53 -8.94
C LYS A 710 14.75 53.77 -8.55
N ALA A 711 14.91 54.30 -7.33
CA ALA A 711 14.21 55.51 -6.91
C ALA A 711 14.95 56.77 -7.42
N PRO A 712 14.34 57.65 -8.23
CA PRO A 712 15.04 58.85 -8.71
C PRO A 712 15.33 59.79 -7.55
N LYS A 713 16.62 60.16 -7.37
CA LYS A 713 17.06 61.22 -6.45
C LYS A 713 16.40 62.53 -6.85
N LYS A 714 15.38 62.98 -6.12
CA LYS A 714 14.93 64.38 -6.18
C LYS A 714 16.05 65.25 -5.62
N TRP A 715 16.74 65.98 -6.51
CA TRP A 715 17.75 66.97 -6.18
C TRP A 715 17.05 68.20 -5.59
N ASN A 716 17.36 68.56 -4.33
CA ASN A 716 16.92 69.82 -3.73
C ASN A 716 17.55 70.99 -4.51
N LYS A 717 16.71 71.81 -5.15
CA LYS A 717 17.06 73.11 -5.71
C LYS A 717 16.32 74.18 -4.89
N GLU A 718 16.75 74.41 -3.67
CA GLU A 718 16.35 75.56 -2.85
C GLU A 718 17.55 76.01 -2.01
N GLU A 719 18.58 76.51 -2.68
CA GLU A 719 19.63 77.33 -2.06
C GLU A 719 20.39 78.09 -3.16
N LYS A 720 19.73 79.09 -3.74
CA LYS A 720 20.35 80.22 -4.44
C LYS A 720 19.32 81.35 -4.53
N GLY A 721 19.32 82.18 -3.49
CA GLY A 721 18.39 83.30 -3.35
C GLY A 721 18.57 84.03 -2.02
N ARG A 722 19.82 84.43 -1.71
CA ARG A 722 20.22 85.50 -0.78
C ARG A 722 21.75 85.62 -0.83
N GLY A 723 22.25 86.77 -1.27
CA GLY A 723 23.66 87.07 -1.47
C GLY A 723 23.89 87.59 -2.87
#